data_AF-A0A0U5AZN9-F1
#
_entry.id   AF-A0A0U5AZN9-F1
#
_cell.length_a   1.000
_cell.length_b   1.000
_cell.length_c   1.000
_cell.angle_alpha   90.00
_cell.angle_beta   90.00
_cell.angle_gamma   90.00
#
_symmetry.space_group_name_H-M   'P 1'
#
loop_
_entity.id
_entity.type
_entity.pdbx_description
1 polymer ?
#
loop_
_entity_poly.entity_id
_entity_poly.type
_entity_poly.pdbx_seq_one_letter_code
_entity_poly.pdbx_strand_id
1 'polypeptide(L)'
;MYLRIIENKPLFRLLFKTRAEDVWALLEDLLLKHFEKKNIFLFEAQPEKIYHLNEIIHQLKDIFQKELTSAPPPYVFFLSKKNQPPPQSYLLRPGKIYFTSDLKKDLQDALSEIKLFFKIEGLREDLLELVLPATSEPNLILPYKEIFFSPKDQKCFFCRTYLHESHNCPGLEVIDIYSSYSKLLNYSLRELSEKIKANLLTEEPQDEILSLFFSRNFYLFPSFLRVVFYLYGEIDNFSMLGLNFSLPVKGGELSLALEDLIHRRFEQAERRFKAIEEEDFRKELGLSQIEFFKGDFNRALYYLESALSMVNTPFLKGFIYFYKGYIYHYLGDPFNAEENYKLSLKEDSSFFPSFYYLNLLIYEREELVEKIFPFFQHPYVIYLSFLEPVFIKHQKVLEEYLEKAMDRIREETVERLKEAEDKFHKIKDIMLEEEISEINEKLRKIRKEAYEGGIALVEKAGKRAMELALELNGYIFSKLKKYQKELASYKDRYQILVEFWNKYPYKAEDVYFGQRLKSSYEIMDKLSKLMKRSEIAKELKFIGKEITKLKQQLEDLGKLKPMLEKKWKFRKKLVKFIRNFSLAEAGLLLIYIIPMFYQNLNLLGPFLSLPYFFLFSFLLFLIVLILVQFED
;
A
#
# COMPACT_ATOMS: atom_id res chain seq x y z
N MET A 1 -54.40 -16.69 5.92
CA MET A 1 -53.30 -16.26 5.02
C MET A 1 -52.52 -17.50 4.60
N TYR A 2 -51.64 -17.39 3.62
CA TYR A 2 -50.87 -18.52 3.10
C TYR A 2 -49.39 -18.38 3.43
N LEU A 3 -48.80 -19.44 3.98
CA LEU A 3 -47.38 -19.62 4.18
C LEU A 3 -46.83 -20.54 3.09
N ARG A 4 -45.93 -20.01 2.26
CA ARG A 4 -45.22 -20.76 1.24
C ARG A 4 -43.77 -20.95 1.64
N ILE A 5 -43.27 -22.17 1.51
CA ILE A 5 -41.84 -22.46 1.70
C ILE A 5 -41.17 -22.49 0.34
N ILE A 6 -40.04 -21.80 0.21
CA ILE A 6 -39.28 -21.74 -1.05
C ILE A 6 -37.90 -22.34 -0.77
N GLU A 7 -37.58 -23.40 -1.50
CA GLU A 7 -36.30 -24.08 -1.39
C GLU A 7 -35.21 -23.33 -2.15
N ASN A 8 -34.06 -23.11 -1.51
CA ASN A 8 -32.82 -22.72 -2.18
C ASN A 8 -32.03 -24.00 -2.51
N LYS A 9 -32.28 -24.58 -3.68
CA LYS A 9 -31.68 -25.86 -4.10
C LYS A 9 -30.14 -25.84 -4.10
N PRO A 10 -29.45 -24.79 -4.61
CA PRO A 10 -27.98 -24.76 -4.58
C PRO A 10 -27.43 -24.79 -3.16
N LEU A 11 -28.00 -24.00 -2.25
CA LEU A 11 -27.58 -23.99 -0.85
C LEU A 11 -27.93 -25.33 -0.15
N PHE A 12 -29.05 -25.95 -0.52
CA PHE A 12 -29.42 -27.29 -0.06
C PHE A 12 -28.36 -28.34 -0.38
N ARG A 13 -27.96 -28.39 -1.65
CA ARG A 13 -26.94 -29.35 -2.13
C ARG A 13 -25.60 -29.12 -1.44
N LEU A 14 -25.23 -27.86 -1.21
CA LEU A 14 -23.99 -27.50 -0.51
C LEU A 14 -24.02 -27.95 0.95
N LEU A 15 -25.08 -27.64 1.70
CA LEU A 15 -25.11 -27.84 3.15
C LEU A 15 -25.45 -29.28 3.56
N PHE A 16 -26.36 -29.93 2.83
CA PHE A 16 -26.95 -31.20 3.26
C PHE A 16 -26.59 -32.38 2.36
N LYS A 17 -26.01 -32.15 1.17
CA LYS A 17 -25.62 -33.20 0.22
C LYS A 17 -26.74 -34.23 -0.01
N THR A 18 -26.59 -35.44 0.55
CA THR A 18 -27.55 -36.55 0.42
C THR A 18 -28.68 -36.54 1.46
N ARG A 19 -28.64 -35.65 2.46
CA ARG A 19 -29.60 -35.56 3.57
C ARG A 19 -30.75 -34.56 3.32
N ALA A 20 -30.91 -34.07 2.10
CA ALA A 20 -31.92 -33.06 1.78
C ALA A 20 -33.36 -33.54 2.12
N GLU A 21 -33.65 -34.82 1.90
CA GLU A 21 -34.96 -35.41 2.21
C GLU A 21 -35.24 -35.45 3.73
N ASP A 22 -34.23 -35.76 4.56
CA ASP A 22 -34.36 -35.76 6.02
C ASP A 22 -34.76 -34.38 6.56
N VAL A 23 -34.11 -33.33 6.04
CA VAL A 23 -34.35 -31.94 6.46
C VAL A 23 -35.77 -31.53 6.10
N TRP A 24 -36.21 -31.90 4.90
CA TRP A 24 -37.55 -31.60 4.43
C TRP A 24 -38.62 -32.33 5.25
N ALA A 25 -38.44 -33.63 5.51
CA ALA A 25 -39.36 -34.41 6.31
C ALA A 25 -39.51 -33.83 7.73
N LEU A 26 -38.42 -33.37 8.34
CA LEU A 26 -38.46 -32.74 9.65
C LEU A 26 -39.17 -31.38 9.62
N LEU A 27 -38.83 -30.50 8.65
CA LEU A 27 -39.49 -29.20 8.53
C LEU A 27 -41.00 -29.36 8.30
N GLU A 28 -41.41 -30.33 7.49
CA GLU A 28 -42.82 -30.63 7.26
C GLU A 28 -43.53 -31.09 8.55
N ASP A 29 -42.95 -32.03 9.30
CA ASP A 29 -43.50 -32.48 10.60
C ASP A 29 -43.67 -31.31 11.59
N LEU A 30 -42.68 -30.41 11.64
CA LEU A 30 -42.74 -29.24 12.50
C LEU A 30 -43.82 -28.23 12.07
N LEU A 31 -43.98 -28.00 10.76
CA LEU A 31 -45.01 -27.10 10.22
C LEU A 31 -46.43 -27.65 10.45
N LEU A 32 -46.63 -28.96 10.28
CA LEU A 32 -47.94 -29.61 10.43
C LEU A 32 -48.52 -29.53 11.85
N LYS A 33 -47.67 -29.33 12.86
CA LYS A 33 -48.10 -29.11 14.26
C LYS A 33 -48.85 -27.79 14.45
N HIS A 34 -48.61 -26.80 13.60
CA HIS A 34 -49.11 -25.43 13.79
C HIS A 34 -49.93 -24.90 12.61
N PHE A 35 -49.70 -25.41 11.40
CA PHE A 35 -50.29 -24.91 10.15
C PHE A 35 -50.98 -26.01 9.34
N GLU A 36 -52.06 -25.67 8.65
CA GLU A 36 -52.82 -26.62 7.85
C GLU A 36 -52.19 -26.78 6.46
N LYS A 37 -51.76 -27.99 6.08
CA LYS A 37 -51.15 -28.24 4.78
C LYS A 37 -52.19 -28.17 3.65
N LYS A 38 -51.90 -27.37 2.63
CA LYS A 38 -52.67 -27.30 1.37
C LYS A 38 -51.93 -27.93 0.19
N ASN A 39 -50.60 -27.90 0.18
CA ASN A 39 -49.74 -28.53 -0.83
C ASN A 39 -48.33 -28.81 -0.24
N ILE A 40 -47.45 -29.47 -0.99
CA ILE A 40 -46.08 -29.90 -0.61
C ILE A 40 -45.23 -28.74 -0.03
N PHE A 41 -45.46 -27.49 -0.45
CA PHE A 41 -44.78 -26.31 0.08
C PHE A 41 -45.72 -25.16 0.44
N LEU A 42 -46.99 -25.46 0.73
CA LEU A 42 -48.02 -24.46 0.97
C LEU A 42 -48.88 -24.84 2.16
N PHE A 43 -48.99 -23.91 3.10
CA PHE A 43 -49.74 -24.05 4.34
C PHE A 43 -50.69 -22.87 4.51
N GLU A 44 -51.84 -23.10 5.14
CA GLU A 44 -52.71 -22.05 5.64
C GLU A 44 -52.34 -21.73 7.09
N ALA A 45 -52.15 -20.44 7.37
CA ALA A 45 -51.70 -19.95 8.66
C ALA A 45 -52.64 -18.86 9.19
N GLN A 46 -52.83 -18.86 10.50
CA GLN A 46 -53.50 -17.80 11.27
C GLN A 46 -52.45 -16.80 11.79
N PRO A 47 -52.71 -15.47 11.76
CA PRO A 47 -51.75 -14.45 12.20
C PRO A 47 -51.13 -14.73 13.57
N GLU A 48 -51.95 -15.19 14.51
CA GLU A 48 -51.61 -15.48 15.90
C GLU A 48 -50.68 -16.68 16.04
N LYS A 49 -50.54 -17.53 15.02
CA LYS A 49 -49.67 -18.72 15.03
C LYS A 49 -48.32 -18.50 14.37
N ILE A 50 -48.08 -17.34 13.74
CA ILE A 50 -46.82 -17.08 13.01
C ILE A 50 -45.59 -17.09 13.91
N TYR A 51 -45.74 -16.72 15.18
CA TYR A 51 -44.63 -16.76 16.14
C TYR A 51 -44.01 -18.16 16.28
N HIS A 52 -44.75 -19.25 16.02
CA HIS A 52 -44.22 -20.61 16.06
C HIS A 52 -43.11 -20.84 15.02
N LEU A 53 -43.04 -20.04 13.94
CA LEU A 53 -41.89 -20.08 13.04
C LEU A 53 -40.57 -19.83 13.76
N ASN A 54 -40.56 -19.05 14.85
CA ASN A 54 -39.36 -18.87 15.67
C ASN A 54 -38.89 -20.20 16.27
N GLU A 55 -39.79 -20.97 16.86
CA GLU A 55 -39.48 -22.28 17.48
C GLU A 55 -39.05 -23.30 16.42
N ILE A 56 -39.74 -23.34 15.29
CA ILE A 56 -39.43 -24.25 14.17
C ILE A 56 -38.03 -23.97 13.63
N ILE A 57 -37.71 -22.71 13.35
CA ILE A 57 -36.38 -22.32 12.83
C ILE A 57 -35.29 -22.60 13.87
N HIS A 58 -35.57 -22.36 15.16
CA HIS A 58 -34.63 -22.68 16.24
C HIS A 58 -34.34 -24.18 16.30
N GLN A 59 -35.37 -25.03 16.29
CA GLN A 59 -35.19 -26.48 16.32
C GLN A 59 -34.41 -27.01 15.10
N LEU A 60 -34.68 -26.46 13.91
CA LEU A 60 -33.91 -26.80 12.72
C LEU A 60 -32.43 -26.42 12.88
N LYS A 61 -32.15 -25.23 13.43
CA LYS A 61 -30.77 -24.77 13.68
C LYS A 61 -30.04 -25.65 14.70
N ASP A 62 -30.72 -26.08 15.77
CA ASP A 62 -30.14 -26.93 16.80
C ASP A 62 -29.85 -28.35 16.28
N ILE A 63 -30.82 -28.96 15.58
CA ILE A 63 -30.70 -30.32 15.08
C ILE A 63 -29.62 -30.42 14.00
N PHE A 64 -29.57 -29.43 13.10
CA PHE A 64 -28.62 -29.38 11.98
C PHE A 64 -27.44 -28.43 12.23
N GLN A 65 -27.09 -28.21 13.50
CA GLN A 65 -26.03 -27.26 13.87
C GLN A 65 -24.68 -27.58 13.19
N LYS A 66 -24.37 -28.86 13.00
CA LYS A 66 -23.12 -29.31 12.38
C LYS A 66 -23.06 -29.05 10.88
N GLU A 67 -24.18 -29.19 10.19
CA GLU A 67 -24.30 -28.93 8.75
C GLU A 67 -24.39 -27.43 8.47
N LEU A 68 -25.21 -26.70 9.23
CA LEU A 68 -25.43 -25.27 9.07
C LEU A 68 -24.23 -24.46 9.54
N THR A 69 -23.69 -24.72 10.73
CA THR A 69 -22.64 -23.91 11.37
C THR A 69 -22.95 -22.41 11.37
N SER A 70 -22.38 -21.61 10.45
CA SER A 70 -22.70 -20.18 10.29
C SER A 70 -23.78 -19.90 9.23
N ALA A 71 -24.11 -20.87 8.39
CA ALA A 71 -25.03 -20.71 7.27
C ALA A 71 -26.51 -20.68 7.72
N PRO A 72 -27.37 -19.94 7.01
CA PRO A 72 -28.81 -19.97 7.26
C PRO A 72 -29.44 -21.29 6.78
N PRO A 73 -30.59 -21.69 7.35
CA PRO A 73 -31.39 -22.77 6.78
C PRO A 73 -31.75 -22.47 5.31
N PRO A 74 -31.77 -23.47 4.40
CA PRO A 74 -31.81 -23.20 2.96
C PRO A 74 -33.23 -23.03 2.43
N TYR A 75 -34.08 -22.38 3.23
CA TYR A 75 -35.49 -22.13 2.92
C TYR A 75 -35.84 -20.66 3.14
N VAL A 76 -36.82 -20.18 2.38
CA VAL A 76 -37.48 -18.92 2.62
C VAL A 76 -38.92 -19.19 3.04
N PHE A 77 -39.37 -18.50 4.08
CA PHE A 77 -40.78 -18.48 4.49
C PHE A 77 -41.44 -17.24 3.87
N PHE A 78 -42.41 -17.41 2.98
CA PHE A 78 -43.11 -16.31 2.32
C PHE A 78 -44.59 -16.31 2.69
N LEU A 79 -45.07 -15.22 3.29
CA LEU A 79 -46.46 -15.04 3.70
C LEU A 79 -47.19 -14.11 2.74
N SER A 80 -48.39 -14.51 2.32
CA SER A 80 -49.23 -13.70 1.45
C SER A 80 -50.71 -13.90 1.76
N LYS A 81 -51.51 -12.86 1.51
CA LYS A 81 -52.96 -12.91 1.72
C LYS A 81 -53.66 -13.81 0.70
N LYS A 82 -53.14 -13.87 -0.52
CA LYS A 82 -53.60 -14.71 -1.63
C LYS A 82 -52.63 -15.86 -1.87
N ASN A 83 -53.10 -17.02 -2.32
CA ASN A 83 -52.24 -18.12 -2.74
C ASN A 83 -51.54 -17.80 -4.08
N GLN A 84 -50.53 -16.94 -4.04
CA GLN A 84 -49.70 -16.55 -5.16
C GLN A 84 -48.22 -16.74 -4.80
N PRO A 85 -47.38 -17.21 -5.73
CA PRO A 85 -45.94 -17.23 -5.53
C PRO A 85 -45.40 -15.79 -5.47
N PRO A 86 -44.27 -15.55 -4.79
CA PRO A 86 -43.62 -14.25 -4.86
C PRO A 86 -43.18 -13.94 -6.31
N PRO A 87 -43.21 -12.67 -6.72
CA PRO A 87 -42.54 -12.19 -7.93
C PRO A 87 -41.11 -12.71 -8.06
N GLN A 88 -40.73 -13.10 -9.28
CA GLN A 88 -39.35 -13.54 -9.57
C GLN A 88 -38.31 -12.44 -9.39
N SER A 89 -38.74 -11.17 -9.39
CA SER A 89 -37.89 -10.01 -9.12
C SER A 89 -37.48 -9.90 -7.64
N TYR A 90 -38.15 -10.61 -6.73
CA TYR A 90 -37.81 -10.54 -5.30
C TYR A 90 -36.54 -11.32 -5.00
N LEU A 91 -35.56 -10.61 -4.42
CA LEU A 91 -34.35 -11.23 -3.89
C LEU A 91 -34.60 -11.73 -2.47
N LEU A 92 -35.05 -12.99 -2.36
CA LEU A 92 -35.41 -13.60 -1.09
C LEU A 92 -34.22 -14.35 -0.47
N ARG A 93 -33.79 -13.93 0.72
CA ARG A 93 -32.66 -14.55 1.43
C ARG A 93 -33.09 -15.82 2.18
N PRO A 94 -32.35 -16.93 2.06
CA PRO A 94 -32.55 -18.12 2.89
C PRO A 94 -32.51 -17.81 4.39
N GLY A 95 -33.30 -18.56 5.17
CA GLY A 95 -33.43 -18.44 6.62
C GLY A 95 -34.31 -17.28 7.08
N LYS A 96 -34.96 -16.56 6.16
CA LYS A 96 -35.77 -15.37 6.45
C LYS A 96 -37.26 -15.58 6.22
N ILE A 97 -38.04 -14.70 6.85
CA ILE A 97 -39.50 -14.65 6.74
C ILE A 97 -39.88 -13.34 6.05
N TYR A 98 -40.49 -13.45 4.88
CA TYR A 98 -40.96 -12.30 4.09
C TYR A 98 -42.47 -12.32 4.00
N PHE A 99 -43.06 -11.13 3.85
CA PHE A 99 -44.50 -11.00 3.67
C PHE A 99 -44.86 -9.76 2.86
N THR A 100 -46.05 -9.81 2.23
CA THR A 100 -46.58 -8.70 1.45
C THR A 100 -47.11 -7.57 2.36
N SER A 101 -46.96 -6.32 1.94
CA SER A 101 -47.27 -5.15 2.79
C SER A 101 -48.72 -5.07 3.28
N ASP A 102 -49.66 -5.70 2.59
CA ASP A 102 -51.07 -5.82 2.97
C ASP A 102 -51.31 -6.67 4.24
N LEU A 103 -50.34 -7.48 4.67
CA LEU A 103 -50.39 -8.27 5.91
C LEU A 103 -49.76 -7.55 7.11
N LYS A 104 -49.15 -6.37 6.93
CA LYS A 104 -48.41 -5.67 7.98
C LYS A 104 -49.22 -5.44 9.24
N LYS A 105 -50.44 -4.90 9.09
CA LYS A 105 -51.29 -4.58 10.22
C LYS A 105 -51.76 -5.85 10.94
N ASP A 106 -52.26 -6.82 10.17
CA ASP A 106 -52.74 -8.11 10.69
C ASP A 106 -51.66 -8.83 11.52
N LEU A 107 -50.41 -8.86 11.05
CA LEU A 107 -49.29 -9.46 11.78
C LEU A 107 -48.82 -8.63 12.97
N GLN A 108 -48.78 -7.30 12.84
CA GLN A 108 -48.33 -6.42 13.91
C GLN A 108 -49.30 -6.46 15.11
N ASP A 109 -50.61 -6.47 14.84
CA ASP A 109 -51.65 -6.59 15.86
C ASP A 109 -51.54 -7.96 16.55
N ALA A 110 -51.50 -9.06 15.78
CA ALA A 110 -51.43 -10.42 16.33
C ALA A 110 -50.14 -10.71 17.14
N LEU A 111 -48.99 -10.20 16.70
CA LEU A 111 -47.71 -10.40 17.41
C LEU A 111 -47.55 -9.49 18.63
N SER A 112 -48.27 -8.35 18.70
CA SER A 112 -48.19 -7.43 19.84
C SER A 112 -48.69 -8.02 21.16
N GLU A 113 -49.61 -8.99 21.08
CA GLU A 113 -50.16 -9.70 22.24
C GLU A 113 -49.23 -10.82 22.74
N ILE A 114 -48.19 -11.15 21.97
CA ILE A 114 -47.29 -12.27 22.22
C ILE A 114 -46.01 -11.75 22.89
N LYS A 115 -45.54 -12.45 23.93
CA LYS A 115 -44.28 -12.15 24.64
C LYS A 115 -43.03 -12.60 23.85
N LEU A 116 -42.93 -12.22 22.58
CA LEU A 116 -41.78 -12.50 21.72
C LEU A 116 -41.28 -11.19 21.10
N PHE A 117 -39.98 -10.94 21.17
CA PHE A 117 -39.40 -9.79 20.47
C PHE A 117 -39.51 -10.01 18.97
N PHE A 118 -40.02 -9.02 18.23
CA PHE A 118 -40.05 -9.04 16.77
C PHE A 118 -39.77 -7.64 16.21
N LYS A 119 -39.28 -7.59 14.98
CA LYS A 119 -39.10 -6.36 14.21
C LYS A 119 -39.63 -6.58 12.79
N ILE A 120 -40.31 -5.58 12.25
CA ILE A 120 -40.70 -5.57 10.83
C ILE A 120 -39.81 -4.57 10.10
N GLU A 121 -39.06 -5.05 9.11
CA GLU A 121 -38.19 -4.23 8.27
C GLU A 121 -38.78 -4.06 6.87
N GLY A 122 -38.81 -2.83 6.37
CA GLY A 122 -39.25 -2.55 5.01
C GLY A 122 -38.11 -2.69 4.03
N LEU A 123 -38.22 -3.64 3.10
CA LEU A 123 -37.23 -3.84 2.04
C LEU A 123 -37.63 -3.11 0.75
N ARG A 124 -38.92 -3.18 0.41
CA ARG A 124 -39.55 -2.48 -0.72
C ARG A 124 -40.96 -2.04 -0.32
N GLU A 125 -41.62 -1.27 -1.17
CA GLU A 125 -43.01 -0.84 -0.92
C GLU A 125 -43.98 -2.02 -0.74
N ASP A 126 -43.74 -3.12 -1.45
CA ASP A 126 -44.58 -4.31 -1.50
C ASP A 126 -44.04 -5.51 -0.69
N LEU A 127 -42.78 -5.45 -0.23
CA LEU A 127 -42.08 -6.55 0.44
C LEU A 127 -41.51 -6.13 1.80
N LEU A 128 -41.93 -6.83 2.85
CA LEU A 128 -41.50 -6.63 4.23
C LEU A 128 -40.82 -7.90 4.78
N GLU A 129 -39.82 -7.74 5.64
CA GLU A 129 -39.17 -8.84 6.39
C GLU A 129 -39.68 -8.86 7.83
N LEU A 130 -40.09 -10.04 8.32
CA LEU A 130 -40.36 -10.30 9.72
C LEU A 130 -39.11 -10.88 10.39
N VAL A 131 -38.49 -10.10 11.26
CA VAL A 131 -37.30 -10.49 12.02
C VAL A 131 -37.72 -11.04 13.38
N LEU A 132 -37.48 -12.33 13.58
CA LEU A 132 -37.63 -13.05 14.84
C LEU A 132 -36.25 -13.38 15.43
N PRO A 133 -36.12 -13.69 16.73
CA PRO A 133 -34.85 -14.06 17.33
C PRO A 133 -34.15 -15.21 16.59
N ALA A 134 -34.90 -16.21 16.14
CA ALA A 134 -34.35 -17.34 15.38
C ALA A 134 -33.93 -16.98 13.95
N THR A 135 -34.39 -15.87 13.37
CA THR A 135 -33.98 -15.39 12.03
C THR A 135 -32.89 -14.31 12.08
N SER A 136 -32.43 -13.95 13.29
CA SER A 136 -31.33 -13.01 13.47
C SER A 136 -30.01 -13.61 12.93
N GLU A 137 -29.21 -12.75 12.32
CA GLU A 137 -27.93 -13.12 11.74
C GLU A 137 -26.83 -13.13 12.80
N PRO A 138 -25.86 -14.05 12.71
CA PRO A 138 -24.63 -13.94 13.49
C PRO A 138 -23.90 -12.64 13.13
N ASN A 139 -23.13 -12.10 14.08
CA ASN A 139 -22.29 -10.91 13.85
C ASN A 139 -21.13 -11.27 12.91
N LEU A 140 -21.37 -11.14 11.60
CA LEU A 140 -20.43 -11.38 10.52
C LEU A 140 -20.11 -10.06 9.80
N ILE A 141 -18.90 -9.95 9.28
CA ILE A 141 -18.49 -8.86 8.40
C ILE A 141 -19.32 -8.91 7.12
N LEU A 142 -19.49 -10.08 6.49
CA LEU A 142 -20.25 -10.29 5.26
C LEU A 142 -21.48 -11.19 5.51
N PRO A 143 -22.59 -10.64 6.06
CA PRO A 143 -23.66 -11.45 6.60
C PRO A 143 -24.70 -11.93 5.57
N TYR A 144 -24.49 -11.66 4.26
CA TYR A 144 -25.48 -11.90 3.20
C TYR A 144 -24.96 -12.79 2.05
N LYS A 145 -23.97 -13.65 2.30
CA LYS A 145 -23.42 -14.57 1.28
C LYS A 145 -24.45 -15.49 0.65
N GLU A 146 -25.52 -15.82 1.36
CA GLU A 146 -26.62 -16.67 0.89
C GLU A 146 -27.36 -16.08 -0.31
N ILE A 147 -27.32 -14.76 -0.51
CA ILE A 147 -27.88 -14.10 -1.70
C ILE A 147 -27.28 -14.70 -2.97
N PHE A 148 -26.01 -15.10 -2.95
CA PHE A 148 -25.32 -15.60 -4.14
C PHE A 148 -25.71 -17.04 -4.52
N PHE A 149 -26.62 -17.69 -3.77
CA PHE A 149 -27.07 -19.07 -4.02
C PHE A 149 -28.45 -19.19 -4.71
N SER A 150 -29.16 -18.09 -5.02
CA SER A 150 -30.47 -18.17 -5.71
C SER A 150 -30.73 -16.90 -6.53
N PRO A 151 -31.20 -17.00 -7.80
CA PRO A 151 -32.37 -17.80 -8.20
C PRO A 151 -32.18 -18.90 -9.27
N LYS A 152 -30.95 -19.26 -9.67
CA LYS A 152 -30.72 -20.29 -10.71
C LYS A 152 -30.11 -21.59 -10.15
N ASP A 153 -30.27 -22.69 -10.87
CA ASP A 153 -29.78 -24.03 -10.45
C ASP A 153 -28.29 -24.28 -10.79
N GLN A 154 -27.70 -23.49 -11.69
CA GLN A 154 -26.29 -23.60 -12.10
C GLN A 154 -25.50 -22.34 -11.73
N LYS A 155 -24.25 -22.53 -11.30
CA LYS A 155 -23.31 -21.44 -11.00
C LYS A 155 -22.86 -20.77 -12.31
N CYS A 156 -22.73 -19.46 -12.32
CA CYS A 156 -22.11 -18.72 -13.41
C CYS A 156 -20.63 -19.11 -13.55
N PHE A 157 -20.17 -19.34 -14.78
CA PHE A 157 -18.77 -19.66 -15.07
C PHE A 157 -17.82 -18.53 -14.68
N PHE A 158 -18.21 -17.26 -14.82
CA PHE A 158 -17.30 -16.15 -14.58
C PHE A 158 -17.28 -15.72 -13.10
N CYS A 159 -18.44 -15.40 -12.53
CA CYS A 159 -18.52 -14.85 -11.17
C CYS A 159 -18.87 -15.90 -10.09
N ARG A 160 -19.15 -17.14 -10.49
CA ARG A 160 -19.46 -18.28 -9.59
C ARG A 160 -20.66 -18.10 -8.66
N THR A 161 -21.53 -17.13 -8.95
CA THR A 161 -22.82 -16.99 -8.26
C THR A 161 -23.92 -17.75 -8.98
N TYR A 162 -25.02 -18.00 -8.29
CA TYR A 162 -26.26 -18.56 -8.83
C TYR A 162 -27.29 -17.47 -9.18
N LEU A 163 -26.87 -16.21 -9.26
CA LEU A 163 -27.77 -15.07 -9.50
C LEU A 163 -28.23 -14.97 -10.97
N HIS A 164 -27.40 -15.41 -11.90
CA HIS A 164 -27.61 -15.23 -13.33
C HIS A 164 -26.92 -16.34 -14.13
N GLU A 165 -27.30 -16.47 -15.39
CA GLU A 165 -26.65 -17.40 -16.32
C GLU A 165 -25.28 -16.86 -16.78
N SER A 166 -24.39 -17.75 -17.23
CA SER A 166 -23.01 -17.39 -17.60
C SER A 166 -22.93 -16.32 -18.69
N HIS A 167 -23.81 -16.38 -19.70
CA HIS A 167 -23.84 -15.41 -20.81
C HIS A 167 -24.39 -14.02 -20.41
N ASN A 168 -25.08 -13.94 -19.27
CA ASN A 168 -25.66 -12.72 -18.70
C ASN A 168 -24.88 -12.23 -17.47
N CYS A 169 -23.60 -12.62 -17.33
CA CYS A 169 -22.78 -12.17 -16.22
C CYS A 169 -22.56 -10.64 -16.29
N PRO A 170 -22.89 -9.87 -15.24
CA PRO A 170 -22.65 -8.43 -15.23
C PRO A 170 -21.17 -8.07 -15.40
N GLY A 171 -20.26 -8.95 -14.96
CA GLY A 171 -18.82 -8.76 -15.17
C GLY A 171 -18.40 -8.74 -16.65
N LEU A 172 -19.22 -9.27 -17.57
CA LEU A 172 -18.93 -9.23 -19.02
C LEU A 172 -19.07 -7.83 -19.61
N GLU A 173 -19.73 -6.90 -18.92
CA GLU A 173 -19.86 -5.50 -19.33
C GLU A 173 -18.62 -4.67 -18.97
N VAL A 174 -17.74 -5.22 -18.13
CA VAL A 174 -16.52 -4.56 -17.65
C VAL A 174 -15.39 -4.74 -18.68
N ILE A 175 -15.09 -3.67 -19.41
CA ILE A 175 -14.04 -3.68 -20.45
C ILE A 175 -12.65 -3.75 -19.81
N ASP A 176 -12.39 -2.97 -18.75
CA ASP A 176 -11.11 -2.99 -18.02
C ASP A 176 -11.22 -3.82 -16.73
N ILE A 177 -11.24 -5.14 -16.93
CA ILE A 177 -11.45 -6.13 -15.87
C ILE A 177 -10.31 -6.12 -14.83
N TYR A 178 -9.08 -5.79 -15.27
CA TYR A 178 -7.92 -5.80 -14.40
C TYR A 178 -7.89 -4.61 -13.45
N SER A 179 -8.13 -3.39 -13.95
CA SER A 179 -8.21 -2.22 -13.09
C SER A 179 -9.39 -2.27 -12.13
N SER A 180 -10.48 -2.92 -12.54
CA SER A 180 -11.62 -3.21 -11.69
C SER A 180 -11.23 -4.07 -10.49
N TYR A 181 -10.51 -5.18 -10.73
CA TYR A 181 -10.00 -6.00 -9.64
C TYR A 181 -9.00 -5.24 -8.74
N SER A 182 -8.08 -4.45 -9.30
CA SER A 182 -7.14 -3.69 -8.47
C SER A 182 -7.83 -2.61 -7.63
N LYS A 183 -8.92 -2.01 -8.11
CA LYS A 183 -9.78 -1.12 -7.32
C LYS A 183 -10.44 -1.83 -6.15
N LEU A 184 -10.89 -3.07 -6.33
CA LEU A 184 -11.52 -3.88 -5.28
C LEU A 184 -10.60 -4.04 -4.06
N LEU A 185 -9.30 -4.27 -4.32
CA LEU A 185 -8.27 -4.48 -3.28
C LEU A 185 -7.95 -3.22 -2.46
N ASN A 186 -8.44 -2.05 -2.85
CA ASN A 186 -8.26 -0.81 -2.11
C ASN A 186 -9.28 -0.63 -0.98
N TYR A 187 -10.42 -1.32 -1.03
CA TYR A 187 -11.46 -1.25 0.01
C TYR A 187 -11.18 -2.22 1.13
N SER A 188 -11.36 -1.82 2.39
CA SER A 188 -11.34 -2.78 3.51
C SER A 188 -12.46 -3.82 3.40
N LEU A 189 -12.33 -4.96 4.08
CA LEU A 189 -13.35 -6.03 4.05
C LEU A 189 -14.74 -5.52 4.53
N ARG A 190 -14.75 -4.63 5.53
CA ARG A 190 -15.97 -4.02 6.08
C ARG A 190 -16.62 -3.06 5.09
N GLU A 191 -15.83 -2.13 4.53
CA GLU A 191 -16.34 -1.18 3.52
C GLU A 191 -16.90 -1.94 2.31
N LEU A 192 -16.22 -2.99 1.86
CA LEU A 192 -16.66 -3.81 0.76
C LEU A 192 -18.00 -4.49 1.05
N SER A 193 -18.15 -5.04 2.26
CA SER A 193 -19.42 -5.62 2.71
C SER A 193 -20.55 -4.59 2.77
N GLU A 194 -20.34 -3.44 3.39
CA GLU A 194 -21.37 -2.40 3.47
C GLU A 194 -21.82 -1.92 2.08
N LYS A 195 -20.85 -1.74 1.17
CA LYS A 195 -21.11 -1.30 -0.20
C LYS A 195 -21.82 -2.35 -1.05
N ILE A 196 -21.43 -3.62 -0.96
CA ILE A 196 -22.13 -4.69 -1.68
C ILE A 196 -23.55 -4.86 -1.09
N LYS A 197 -23.73 -4.79 0.24
CA LYS A 197 -25.04 -4.87 0.90
C LYS A 197 -25.99 -3.78 0.39
N ALA A 198 -25.52 -2.52 0.37
CA ALA A 198 -26.31 -1.40 -0.11
C ALA A 198 -26.80 -1.67 -1.54
N ASN A 199 -25.88 -1.97 -2.46
CA ASN A 199 -26.22 -2.20 -3.87
C ASN A 199 -27.13 -3.41 -4.14
N LEU A 200 -27.11 -4.44 -3.30
CA LEU A 200 -28.00 -5.61 -3.46
C LEU A 200 -29.43 -5.35 -2.98
N LEU A 201 -29.61 -4.44 -2.01
CA LEU A 201 -30.90 -4.20 -1.34
C LEU A 201 -31.61 -2.92 -1.82
N THR A 202 -30.87 -1.89 -2.23
CA THR A 202 -31.44 -0.67 -2.80
C THR A 202 -31.35 -0.71 -4.33
N GLU A 203 -32.46 -0.43 -5.03
CA GLU A 203 -32.49 -0.28 -6.50
C GLU A 203 -31.74 0.99 -6.99
N GLU A 204 -31.07 1.73 -6.10
CA GLU A 204 -30.13 2.79 -6.44
C GLU A 204 -28.75 2.18 -6.74
N PRO A 205 -28.28 2.21 -8.00
CA PRO A 205 -27.01 1.61 -8.34
C PRO A 205 -25.87 2.58 -8.04
N GLN A 206 -25.00 2.22 -7.10
CA GLN A 206 -23.57 2.46 -7.30
C GLN A 206 -23.01 1.24 -8.04
N ASP A 207 -23.39 1.10 -9.32
CA ASP A 207 -23.10 -0.04 -10.20
C ASP A 207 -21.63 -0.47 -10.18
N GLU A 208 -20.71 0.48 -9.95
CA GLU A 208 -19.28 0.22 -9.97
C GLU A 208 -18.88 -0.91 -9.00
N ILE A 209 -19.33 -0.92 -7.75
CA ILE A 209 -18.82 -1.87 -6.75
C ILE A 209 -19.38 -3.28 -6.95
N LEU A 210 -20.66 -3.37 -7.32
CA LEU A 210 -21.26 -4.66 -7.62
C LEU A 210 -20.62 -5.27 -8.89
N SER A 211 -20.28 -4.43 -9.88
CA SER A 211 -19.49 -4.85 -11.04
C SER A 211 -18.09 -5.37 -10.63
N LEU A 212 -17.46 -4.78 -9.59
CA LEU A 212 -16.18 -5.27 -9.05
C LEU A 212 -16.32 -6.68 -8.45
N PHE A 213 -17.39 -6.95 -7.72
CA PHE A 213 -17.66 -8.28 -7.18
C PHE A 213 -17.84 -9.33 -8.29
N PHE A 214 -18.60 -9.00 -9.34
CA PHE A 214 -18.84 -9.92 -10.45
C PHE A 214 -17.58 -10.13 -11.31
N SER A 215 -16.67 -9.17 -11.35
CA SER A 215 -15.39 -9.23 -12.08
C SER A 215 -14.22 -9.81 -11.28
N ARG A 216 -14.41 -10.21 -10.00
CA ARG A 216 -13.30 -10.64 -9.12
C ARG A 216 -12.46 -11.80 -9.68
N ASN A 217 -13.05 -12.69 -10.48
CA ASN A 217 -12.33 -13.73 -11.21
C ASN A 217 -11.88 -13.22 -12.59
N PHE A 218 -11.22 -12.06 -12.62
CA PHE A 218 -10.95 -11.28 -13.83
C PHE A 218 -10.22 -12.08 -14.92
N TYR A 219 -9.40 -13.05 -14.52
CA TYR A 219 -8.62 -13.93 -15.39
C TYR A 219 -9.46 -14.94 -16.19
N LEU A 220 -10.76 -15.07 -15.91
CA LEU A 220 -11.69 -15.91 -16.68
C LEU A 220 -12.38 -15.16 -17.83
N PHE A 221 -12.32 -13.82 -17.84
CA PHE A 221 -13.07 -13.02 -18.80
C PHE A 221 -12.34 -12.90 -20.14
N PRO A 222 -13.07 -12.82 -21.27
CA PRO A 222 -12.45 -12.60 -22.58
C PRO A 222 -11.55 -11.37 -22.62
N SER A 223 -11.88 -10.30 -21.90
CA SER A 223 -11.06 -9.09 -21.80
C SER A 223 -9.64 -9.35 -21.27
N PHE A 224 -9.46 -10.39 -20.43
CA PHE A 224 -8.14 -10.78 -19.93
C PHE A 224 -7.24 -11.38 -21.01
N LEU A 225 -7.81 -11.90 -22.12
CA LEU A 225 -7.00 -12.38 -23.24
C LEU A 225 -6.16 -11.27 -23.88
N ARG A 226 -6.48 -9.99 -23.70
CA ARG A 226 -5.60 -8.87 -24.12
C ARG A 226 -4.22 -8.99 -23.47
N VAL A 227 -4.16 -9.40 -22.21
CA VAL A 227 -2.91 -9.65 -21.47
C VAL A 227 -2.16 -10.81 -22.11
N VAL A 228 -2.86 -11.93 -22.29
CA VAL A 228 -2.32 -13.18 -22.84
C VAL A 228 -1.83 -13.00 -24.28
N PHE A 229 -2.52 -12.21 -25.10
CA PHE A 229 -2.19 -12.05 -26.52
C PHE A 229 -1.05 -11.08 -26.78
N TYR A 230 -0.86 -10.10 -25.90
CA TYR A 230 0.02 -8.97 -26.19
C TYR A 230 1.20 -8.82 -25.24
N LEU A 231 1.16 -9.42 -24.04
CA LEU A 231 2.25 -9.36 -23.06
C LEU A 231 2.98 -10.70 -22.88
N TYR A 232 2.61 -11.76 -23.60
CA TYR A 232 3.21 -13.09 -23.44
C TYR A 232 4.72 -13.15 -23.69
N GLY A 233 5.28 -12.22 -24.47
CA GLY A 233 6.72 -12.12 -24.72
C GLY A 233 7.47 -11.25 -23.70
N GLU A 234 6.74 -10.55 -22.84
CA GLU A 234 7.27 -9.66 -21.79
C GLU A 234 7.15 -10.31 -20.40
N ILE A 235 6.35 -11.37 -20.28
CA ILE A 235 5.93 -11.99 -19.03
C ILE A 235 6.25 -13.48 -19.05
N ASP A 236 7.20 -13.89 -18.21
CA ASP A 236 7.56 -15.30 -18.05
C ASP A 236 6.67 -16.02 -17.03
N ASN A 237 6.15 -15.31 -16.03
CA ASN A 237 5.33 -15.86 -14.96
C ASN A 237 4.27 -14.86 -14.48
N PHE A 238 3.21 -15.38 -13.84
CA PHE A 238 2.06 -14.59 -13.41
C PHE A 238 2.44 -13.49 -12.41
N SER A 239 3.44 -13.70 -11.54
CA SER A 239 3.85 -12.66 -10.57
C SER A 239 4.40 -11.38 -11.21
N MET A 240 4.83 -11.43 -12.46
CA MET A 240 5.25 -10.23 -13.22
C MET A 240 4.06 -9.36 -13.63
N LEU A 241 2.81 -9.87 -13.58
CA LEU A 241 1.61 -9.05 -13.71
C LEU A 241 1.43 -8.19 -12.45
N GLY A 242 2.15 -7.07 -12.39
CA GLY A 242 2.05 -6.11 -11.30
C GLY A 242 0.67 -5.46 -11.21
N LEU A 243 0.27 -4.98 -10.02
CA LEU A 243 -1.05 -4.41 -9.71
C LEU A 243 -1.54 -3.25 -10.61
N ASN A 244 -0.64 -2.62 -11.35
CA ASN A 244 -0.90 -1.40 -12.11
C ASN A 244 -0.36 -1.51 -13.55
N PHE A 245 -0.68 -2.57 -14.29
CA PHE A 245 -0.42 -2.59 -15.74
C PHE A 245 -1.66 -2.13 -16.51
N SER A 246 -1.47 -1.33 -17.56
CA SER A 246 -2.55 -0.92 -18.47
C SER A 246 -2.77 -2.01 -19.52
N LEU A 247 -4.03 -2.32 -19.83
CA LEU A 247 -4.34 -3.26 -20.91
C LEU A 247 -3.73 -2.75 -22.24
N PRO A 248 -2.89 -3.56 -22.91
CA PRO A 248 -2.33 -3.17 -24.20
C PRO A 248 -3.43 -3.07 -25.24
N VAL A 249 -3.47 -1.94 -25.96
CA VAL A 249 -4.34 -1.73 -27.11
C VAL A 249 -3.46 -1.81 -28.36
N LYS A 250 -3.61 -2.87 -29.14
CA LYS A 250 -2.95 -3.03 -30.45
C LYS A 250 -4.02 -3.12 -31.54
N GLY A 251 -3.70 -2.66 -32.75
CA GLY A 251 -4.57 -2.81 -33.93
C GLY A 251 -4.39 -4.17 -34.63
N GLY A 252 -5.13 -4.39 -35.72
CA GLY A 252 -5.00 -5.57 -36.59
C GLY A 252 -6.11 -6.61 -36.42
N GLU A 253 -6.12 -7.63 -37.29
CA GLU A 253 -7.20 -8.62 -37.37
C GLU A 253 -7.39 -9.43 -36.09
N LEU A 254 -6.31 -9.82 -35.41
CA LEU A 254 -6.39 -10.50 -34.11
C LEU A 254 -7.05 -9.61 -33.03
N SER A 255 -6.76 -8.31 -33.05
CA SER A 255 -7.37 -7.36 -32.12
C SER A 255 -8.86 -7.20 -32.40
N LEU A 256 -9.24 -7.03 -33.67
CA LEU A 256 -10.65 -6.97 -34.08
C LEU A 256 -11.41 -8.25 -33.73
N ALA A 257 -10.79 -9.42 -33.90
CA ALA A 257 -11.36 -10.71 -33.49
C ALA A 257 -11.63 -10.75 -31.98
N LEU A 258 -10.67 -10.27 -31.18
CA LEU A 258 -10.79 -10.20 -29.73
C LEU A 258 -11.84 -9.17 -29.28
N GLU A 259 -11.92 -8.00 -29.93
CA GLU A 259 -12.98 -7.01 -29.68
C GLU A 259 -14.36 -7.55 -30.02
N ASP A 260 -14.49 -8.28 -31.14
CA ASP A 260 -15.74 -8.94 -31.50
C ASP A 260 -16.14 -9.97 -30.43
N LEU A 261 -15.17 -10.73 -29.88
CA LEU A 261 -15.40 -11.67 -28.78
C LEU A 261 -15.83 -10.98 -27.49
N ILE A 262 -15.13 -9.93 -27.06
CA ILE A 262 -15.45 -9.15 -25.85
C ILE A 262 -16.86 -8.55 -25.94
N HIS A 263 -17.21 -8.04 -27.13
CA HIS A 263 -18.54 -7.49 -27.40
C HIS A 263 -19.59 -8.55 -27.76
N ARG A 264 -19.29 -9.84 -27.58
CA ARG A 264 -20.22 -10.98 -27.80
C ARG A 264 -20.74 -11.10 -29.24
N ARG A 265 -20.00 -10.57 -30.21
CA ARG A 265 -20.26 -10.74 -31.66
C ARG A 265 -19.63 -12.05 -32.14
N PHE A 266 -20.07 -13.18 -31.56
CA PHE A 266 -19.40 -14.47 -31.67
C PHE A 266 -19.18 -14.95 -33.11
N GLU A 267 -20.16 -14.76 -34.01
CA GLU A 267 -20.00 -15.16 -35.42
C GLU A 267 -18.91 -14.35 -36.14
N GLN A 268 -18.80 -13.05 -35.86
CA GLN A 268 -17.77 -12.19 -36.45
C GLN A 268 -16.40 -12.54 -35.88
N ALA A 269 -16.33 -12.71 -34.55
CA ALA A 269 -15.12 -13.14 -33.86
C ALA A 269 -14.60 -14.47 -34.43
N GLU A 270 -15.49 -15.46 -34.59
CA GLU A 270 -15.13 -16.78 -35.13
C GLU A 270 -14.57 -16.69 -36.55
N ARG A 271 -15.23 -15.93 -37.44
CA ARG A 271 -14.76 -15.71 -38.81
C ARG A 271 -13.37 -15.09 -38.83
N ARG A 272 -13.14 -14.07 -37.99
CA ARG A 272 -11.84 -13.39 -37.91
C ARG A 272 -10.76 -14.30 -37.33
N PHE A 273 -11.01 -15.00 -36.22
CA PHE A 273 -10.04 -15.95 -35.67
C PHE A 273 -9.68 -17.05 -36.67
N LYS A 274 -10.66 -17.57 -37.42
CA LYS A 274 -10.40 -18.58 -38.46
C LYS A 274 -9.55 -18.05 -39.63
N ALA A 275 -9.58 -16.75 -39.90
CA ALA A 275 -8.78 -16.11 -40.95
C ALA A 275 -7.32 -15.84 -40.54
N ILE A 276 -6.97 -16.01 -39.27
CA ILE A 276 -5.59 -15.90 -38.77
C ILE A 276 -4.81 -17.16 -39.14
N GLU A 277 -3.49 -17.01 -39.31
CA GLU A 277 -2.51 -18.04 -39.67
C GLU A 277 -2.75 -19.39 -38.94
N GLU A 278 -2.38 -20.50 -39.61
CA GLU A 278 -2.70 -21.85 -39.14
C GLU A 278 -1.96 -22.29 -37.86
N GLU A 279 -0.94 -21.55 -37.40
CA GLU A 279 -0.14 -21.88 -36.21
C GLU A 279 -0.03 -20.72 -35.20
N ASP A 280 -1.16 -20.12 -34.81
CA ASP A 280 -1.19 -19.08 -33.78
C ASP A 280 -2.00 -19.52 -32.55
N PHE A 281 -1.33 -19.70 -31.41
CA PHE A 281 -2.00 -20.07 -30.16
C PHE A 281 -3.12 -19.09 -29.76
N ARG A 282 -3.01 -17.82 -30.14
CA ARG A 282 -3.99 -16.76 -29.80
C ARG A 282 -5.31 -17.01 -30.52
N LYS A 283 -5.26 -17.50 -31.75
CA LYS A 283 -6.45 -17.96 -32.50
C LYS A 283 -7.14 -19.11 -31.76
N GLU A 284 -6.36 -20.11 -31.35
CA GLU A 284 -6.89 -21.28 -30.65
C GLU A 284 -7.54 -20.89 -29.31
N LEU A 285 -6.91 -20.00 -28.53
CA LEU A 285 -7.52 -19.46 -27.30
C LEU A 285 -8.81 -18.66 -27.55
N GLY A 286 -8.85 -17.85 -28.62
CA GLY A 286 -10.05 -17.12 -29.02
C GLY A 286 -11.20 -18.04 -29.41
N LEU A 287 -10.92 -19.07 -30.21
CA LEU A 287 -11.90 -20.09 -30.61
C LEU A 287 -12.38 -20.92 -29.41
N SER A 288 -11.50 -21.25 -28.47
CA SER A 288 -11.88 -21.93 -27.22
C SER A 288 -12.94 -21.15 -26.44
N GLN A 289 -12.76 -19.83 -26.27
CA GLN A 289 -13.74 -18.97 -25.62
C GLN A 289 -15.09 -18.95 -26.36
N ILE A 290 -15.07 -18.90 -27.69
CA ILE A 290 -16.29 -18.92 -28.50
C ILE A 290 -17.06 -20.22 -28.30
N GLU A 291 -16.38 -21.37 -28.36
CA GLU A 291 -17.03 -22.67 -28.17
C GLU A 291 -17.54 -22.85 -26.72
N PHE A 292 -16.84 -22.28 -25.73
CA PHE A 292 -17.36 -22.17 -24.37
C PHE A 292 -18.70 -21.42 -24.33
N PHE A 293 -18.81 -20.25 -24.98
CA PHE A 293 -20.07 -19.49 -25.01
C PHE A 293 -21.19 -20.22 -25.77
N LYS A 294 -20.85 -21.07 -26.74
CA LYS A 294 -21.81 -21.96 -27.42
C LYS A 294 -22.21 -23.18 -26.58
N GLY A 295 -21.51 -23.44 -25.47
CA GLY A 295 -21.72 -24.62 -24.62
C GLY A 295 -21.05 -25.90 -25.13
N ASP A 296 -20.20 -25.83 -26.17
CA ASP A 296 -19.43 -26.97 -26.66
C ASP A 296 -18.07 -27.06 -25.93
N PHE A 297 -18.11 -27.59 -24.72
CA PHE A 297 -16.93 -27.70 -23.87
C PHE A 297 -15.87 -28.65 -24.42
N ASN A 298 -16.27 -29.66 -25.21
CA ASN A 298 -15.32 -30.60 -25.82
C ASN A 298 -14.48 -29.89 -26.89
N ARG A 299 -15.11 -29.08 -27.74
CA ARG A 299 -14.38 -28.25 -28.70
C ARG A 299 -13.57 -27.16 -28.02
N ALA A 300 -14.10 -26.56 -26.95
CA ALA A 300 -13.34 -25.59 -26.17
C ALA A 300 -12.03 -26.20 -25.61
N LEU A 301 -12.10 -27.44 -25.08
CA LEU A 301 -10.93 -28.19 -24.61
C LEU A 301 -9.98 -28.60 -25.74
N TYR A 302 -10.51 -29.01 -26.90
CA TYR A 302 -9.70 -29.31 -28.08
C TYR A 302 -8.83 -28.11 -28.49
N TYR A 303 -9.43 -26.91 -28.57
CA TYR A 303 -8.68 -25.70 -28.92
C TYR A 303 -7.64 -25.32 -27.85
N LEU A 304 -7.89 -25.60 -26.56
CA LEU A 304 -6.89 -25.39 -25.52
C LEU A 304 -5.71 -26.37 -25.65
N GLU A 305 -5.96 -27.62 -26.04
CA GLU A 305 -4.90 -28.60 -26.27
C GLU A 305 -4.03 -28.19 -27.47
N SER A 306 -4.68 -27.74 -28.54
CA SER A 306 -4.02 -27.19 -29.72
C SER A 306 -3.13 -25.99 -29.35
N ALA A 307 -3.68 -25.01 -28.61
CA ALA A 307 -2.92 -23.87 -28.10
C ALA A 307 -1.73 -24.30 -27.22
N LEU A 308 -1.91 -25.32 -26.37
CA LEU A 308 -0.86 -25.81 -25.46
C LEU A 308 0.35 -26.34 -26.23
N SER A 309 0.13 -26.97 -27.38
CA SER A 309 1.21 -27.50 -28.23
C SER A 309 2.06 -26.42 -28.91
N MET A 310 1.53 -25.19 -29.00
CA MET A 310 2.16 -24.05 -29.67
C MET A 310 2.92 -23.12 -28.72
N VAL A 311 2.69 -23.22 -27.40
CA VAL A 311 3.24 -22.29 -26.41
C VAL A 311 4.43 -22.87 -25.66
N ASN A 312 5.43 -22.02 -25.39
CA ASN A 312 6.66 -22.44 -24.72
C ASN A 312 6.94 -21.71 -23.40
N THR A 313 6.24 -20.62 -23.09
CA THR A 313 6.49 -19.85 -21.87
C THR A 313 5.76 -20.45 -20.66
N PRO A 314 6.36 -20.40 -19.46
CA PRO A 314 5.71 -20.88 -18.23
C PRO A 314 4.35 -20.22 -17.98
N PHE A 315 4.26 -18.90 -18.14
CA PHE A 315 3.01 -18.14 -18.02
C PHE A 315 1.89 -18.67 -18.93
N LEU A 316 2.16 -18.89 -20.23
CA LEU A 316 1.15 -19.36 -21.17
C LEU A 316 0.70 -20.79 -20.86
N LYS A 317 1.65 -21.69 -20.58
CA LYS A 317 1.32 -23.07 -20.18
C LYS A 317 0.51 -23.09 -18.89
N GLY A 318 0.94 -22.31 -17.89
CA GLY A 318 0.23 -22.11 -16.64
C GLY A 318 -1.20 -21.65 -16.85
N PHE A 319 -1.43 -20.64 -17.70
CA PHE A 319 -2.75 -20.12 -18.05
C PHE A 319 -3.63 -21.15 -18.76
N ILE A 320 -3.09 -21.89 -19.72
CA ILE A 320 -3.87 -22.88 -20.49
C ILE A 320 -4.27 -24.06 -19.61
N TYR A 321 -3.34 -24.61 -18.82
CA TYR A 321 -3.65 -25.67 -17.86
C TYR A 321 -4.68 -25.20 -16.82
N PHE A 322 -4.55 -23.98 -16.30
CA PHE A 322 -5.55 -23.39 -15.43
C PHE A 322 -6.94 -23.40 -16.08
N TYR A 323 -7.05 -22.90 -17.31
CA TYR A 323 -8.33 -22.74 -17.99
C TYR A 323 -8.98 -24.10 -18.30
N LYS A 324 -8.18 -25.11 -18.71
CA LYS A 324 -8.61 -26.51 -18.82
C LYS A 324 -9.14 -27.03 -17.48
N GLY A 325 -8.37 -26.87 -16.41
CA GLY A 325 -8.77 -27.30 -15.07
C GLY A 325 -10.08 -26.66 -14.61
N TYR A 326 -10.27 -25.38 -14.92
CA TYR A 326 -11.49 -24.65 -14.62
C TYR A 326 -12.71 -25.12 -15.41
N ILE A 327 -12.56 -25.45 -16.70
CA ILE A 327 -13.64 -26.07 -17.48
C ILE A 327 -14.03 -27.43 -16.87
N TYR A 328 -13.06 -28.29 -16.54
CA TYR A 328 -13.35 -29.58 -15.88
C TYR A 328 -14.05 -29.38 -14.52
N HIS A 329 -13.61 -28.40 -13.72
CA HIS A 329 -14.26 -28.07 -12.44
C HIS A 329 -15.69 -27.56 -12.63
N TYR A 330 -15.94 -26.80 -13.69
CA TYR A 330 -17.28 -26.33 -14.05
C TYR A 330 -18.21 -27.49 -14.47
N LEU A 331 -17.67 -28.45 -15.22
CA LEU A 331 -18.40 -29.65 -15.67
C LEU A 331 -18.63 -30.70 -14.57
N GLY A 332 -18.06 -30.50 -13.38
CA GLY A 332 -18.17 -31.46 -12.27
C GLY A 332 -17.21 -32.63 -12.37
N ASP A 333 -16.07 -32.47 -13.05
CA ASP A 333 -14.98 -33.44 -13.12
C ASP A 333 -13.81 -32.99 -12.22
N PRO A 334 -13.85 -33.31 -10.91
CA PRO A 334 -12.84 -32.85 -9.96
C PRO A 334 -11.47 -33.52 -10.18
N PHE A 335 -11.41 -34.69 -10.80
CA PHE A 335 -10.14 -35.40 -10.99
C PHE A 335 -9.28 -34.69 -12.04
N ASN A 336 -9.86 -34.47 -13.23
CA ASN A 336 -9.17 -33.75 -14.31
C ASN A 336 -8.92 -32.28 -13.92
N ALA A 337 -9.82 -31.67 -13.15
CA ALA A 337 -9.59 -30.32 -12.62
C ALA A 337 -8.34 -30.25 -11.73
N GLU A 338 -8.22 -31.15 -10.75
CA GLU A 338 -7.09 -31.19 -9.82
C GLU A 338 -5.76 -31.39 -10.56
N GLU A 339 -5.71 -32.34 -11.51
CA GLU A 339 -4.51 -32.61 -12.29
C GLU A 339 -4.05 -31.37 -13.06
N ASN A 340 -4.98 -30.70 -13.76
CA ASN A 340 -4.66 -29.52 -14.55
C ASN A 340 -4.24 -28.33 -13.68
N TYR A 341 -4.83 -28.13 -12.49
CA TYR A 341 -4.35 -27.09 -11.56
C TYR A 341 -2.94 -27.38 -11.05
N LYS A 342 -2.60 -28.65 -10.77
CA LYS A 342 -1.24 -29.04 -10.38
C LYS A 342 -0.25 -28.83 -11.52
N LEU A 343 -0.61 -29.17 -12.76
CA LEU A 343 0.22 -28.91 -13.94
C LEU A 343 0.44 -27.41 -14.15
N SER A 344 -0.61 -26.59 -13.99
CA SER A 344 -0.50 -25.14 -14.06
C SER A 344 0.53 -24.59 -13.05
N LEU A 345 0.46 -25.03 -11.79
CA LEU A 345 1.41 -24.61 -10.74
C LEU A 345 2.82 -25.20 -10.92
N LYS A 346 2.94 -26.32 -11.61
CA LYS A 346 4.25 -26.91 -11.96
C LYS A 346 4.96 -26.08 -13.03
N GLU A 347 4.21 -25.59 -14.02
CA GLU A 347 4.76 -24.70 -15.05
C GLU A 347 5.00 -23.29 -14.48
N ASP A 348 4.02 -22.72 -13.78
CA ASP A 348 4.12 -21.41 -13.14
C ASP A 348 3.66 -21.46 -11.68
N SER A 349 4.63 -21.59 -10.77
CA SER A 349 4.36 -21.65 -9.33
C SER A 349 3.77 -20.36 -8.75
N SER A 350 3.82 -19.25 -9.50
CA SER A 350 3.24 -17.97 -9.10
C SER A 350 1.81 -17.76 -9.58
N PHE A 351 1.25 -18.73 -10.32
CA PHE A 351 -0.09 -18.65 -10.90
C PHE A 351 -1.18 -18.81 -9.84
N PHE A 352 -1.46 -17.71 -9.12
CA PHE A 352 -2.38 -17.71 -7.98
C PHE A 352 -3.80 -18.19 -8.30
N PRO A 353 -4.38 -18.03 -9.52
CA PRO A 353 -5.70 -18.57 -9.80
C PRO A 353 -5.74 -20.10 -9.66
N SER A 354 -4.73 -20.82 -10.15
CA SER A 354 -4.64 -22.28 -9.98
C SER A 354 -4.45 -22.67 -8.53
N PHE A 355 -3.65 -21.92 -7.78
CA PHE A 355 -3.54 -22.11 -6.33
C PHE A 355 -4.91 -21.96 -5.64
N TYR A 356 -5.66 -20.90 -5.97
CA TYR A 356 -6.98 -20.64 -5.42
C TYR A 356 -7.96 -21.77 -5.71
N TYR A 357 -8.11 -22.16 -6.98
CA TYR A 357 -9.10 -23.18 -7.35
C TYR A 357 -8.70 -24.59 -6.94
N LEU A 358 -7.41 -24.91 -6.89
CA LEU A 358 -6.95 -26.18 -6.33
C LEU A 358 -7.35 -26.32 -4.86
N ASN A 359 -7.07 -25.30 -4.04
CA ASN A 359 -7.43 -25.33 -2.63
C ASN A 359 -8.96 -25.30 -2.45
N LEU A 360 -9.69 -24.62 -3.31
CA LEU A 360 -11.14 -24.60 -3.24
C LEU A 360 -11.75 -25.95 -3.62
N LEU A 361 -11.21 -26.61 -4.62
CA LEU A 361 -11.63 -27.96 -5.00
C LEU A 361 -11.39 -28.96 -3.86
N ILE A 362 -10.24 -28.85 -3.18
CA ILE A 362 -9.96 -29.65 -1.98
C ILE A 362 -10.99 -29.36 -0.88
N TYR A 363 -11.29 -28.09 -0.64
CA TYR A 363 -12.32 -27.69 0.32
C TYR A 363 -13.72 -28.20 -0.03
N GLU A 364 -14.15 -28.09 -1.29
CA GLU A 364 -15.47 -28.58 -1.74
C GLU A 364 -15.64 -30.09 -1.55
N ARG A 365 -14.55 -30.87 -1.60
CA ARG A 365 -14.57 -32.31 -1.32
C ARG A 365 -14.59 -32.64 0.16
N GLU A 366 -13.69 -32.04 0.93
CA GLU A 366 -13.45 -32.43 2.34
C GLU A 366 -14.30 -31.63 3.34
N GLU A 367 -14.67 -30.38 3.00
CA GLU A 367 -15.41 -29.41 3.83
C GLU A 367 -14.83 -29.15 5.23
N LEU A 368 -13.54 -29.38 5.38
CA LEU A 368 -12.79 -29.13 6.60
C LEU A 368 -12.33 -27.67 6.66
N VAL A 369 -12.50 -27.04 7.82
CA VAL A 369 -12.13 -25.64 8.06
C VAL A 369 -10.63 -25.41 7.80
N GLU A 370 -9.80 -26.39 8.13
CA GLU A 370 -8.35 -26.35 8.00
C GLU A 370 -7.91 -26.17 6.54
N LYS A 371 -8.74 -26.60 5.57
CA LYS A 371 -8.45 -26.43 4.14
C LYS A 371 -8.63 -25.00 3.65
N ILE A 372 -9.20 -24.12 4.47
CA ILE A 372 -9.28 -22.69 4.22
C ILE A 372 -7.95 -21.99 4.59
N PHE A 373 -7.09 -22.62 5.40
CA PHE A 373 -5.87 -21.97 5.89
C PHE A 373 -4.84 -21.59 4.82
N PRO A 374 -4.64 -22.35 3.73
CA PRO A 374 -3.76 -21.96 2.63
C PRO A 374 -4.12 -20.61 2.01
N PHE A 375 -5.39 -20.21 2.05
CA PHE A 375 -5.88 -18.97 1.45
C PHE A 375 -5.36 -17.70 2.14
N PHE A 376 -4.86 -17.82 3.38
CA PHE A 376 -4.35 -16.69 4.17
C PHE A 376 -2.87 -16.38 3.90
N GLN A 377 -2.19 -17.18 3.08
CA GLN A 377 -0.77 -17.00 2.78
C GLN A 377 -0.53 -16.06 1.59
N HIS A 378 -1.58 -15.71 0.85
CA HIS A 378 -1.47 -14.94 -0.39
C HIS A 378 -2.45 -13.74 -0.38
N PRO A 379 -1.95 -12.49 -0.44
CA PRO A 379 -2.75 -11.27 -0.32
C PRO A 379 -4.00 -11.21 -1.22
N TYR A 380 -3.84 -11.63 -2.47
CA TYR A 380 -4.95 -11.65 -3.44
C TYR A 380 -6.01 -12.69 -3.12
N VAL A 381 -5.60 -13.78 -2.50
CA VAL A 381 -6.48 -14.91 -2.20
C VAL A 381 -7.36 -14.60 -0.98
N ILE A 382 -6.91 -13.71 -0.08
CA ILE A 382 -7.71 -13.20 1.06
C ILE A 382 -9.03 -12.61 0.57
N TYR A 383 -9.02 -11.73 -0.44
CA TYR A 383 -10.24 -11.11 -0.98
C TYR A 383 -11.13 -12.10 -1.72
N LEU A 384 -10.55 -12.97 -2.54
CA LEU A 384 -11.32 -14.00 -3.23
C LEU A 384 -12.03 -14.90 -2.24
N SER A 385 -11.35 -15.30 -1.16
CA SER A 385 -11.93 -16.14 -0.11
C SER A 385 -13.01 -15.41 0.66
N PHE A 386 -12.76 -14.16 1.04
CA PHE A 386 -13.77 -13.32 1.69
C PHE A 386 -15.06 -13.27 0.87
N LEU A 387 -14.96 -13.14 -0.45
CA LEU A 387 -16.11 -13.03 -1.35
C LEU A 387 -16.67 -14.36 -1.86
N GLU A 388 -16.01 -15.49 -1.62
CA GLU A 388 -16.42 -16.79 -2.14
C GLU A 388 -17.68 -17.31 -1.43
N PRO A 389 -18.81 -17.51 -2.14
CA PRO A 389 -20.05 -17.96 -1.53
C PRO A 389 -19.93 -19.35 -0.87
N VAL A 390 -19.12 -20.25 -1.44
CA VAL A 390 -18.95 -21.64 -0.97
C VAL A 390 -18.48 -21.74 0.49
N PHE A 391 -17.83 -20.71 1.03
CA PHE A 391 -17.41 -20.67 2.44
C PHE A 391 -18.51 -20.29 3.44
N ILE A 392 -19.77 -20.13 3.01
CA ILE A 392 -20.88 -19.71 3.87
C ILE A 392 -21.02 -20.53 5.16
N LYS A 393 -20.75 -21.84 5.11
CA LYS A 393 -20.73 -22.74 6.26
C LYS A 393 -19.75 -22.23 7.33
N HIS A 394 -18.49 -22.06 6.96
CA HIS A 394 -17.41 -21.67 7.86
C HIS A 394 -17.12 -20.17 7.87
N GLN A 395 -18.11 -19.34 7.49
CA GLN A 395 -17.91 -17.90 7.29
C GLN A 395 -17.37 -17.19 8.52
N LYS A 396 -17.92 -17.50 9.70
CA LYS A 396 -17.47 -16.88 10.96
C LYS A 396 -15.98 -17.13 11.21
N VAL A 397 -15.56 -18.39 11.06
CA VAL A 397 -14.17 -18.78 11.28
C VAL A 397 -13.29 -18.14 10.21
N LEU A 398 -13.69 -18.19 8.94
CA LEU A 398 -12.98 -17.54 7.83
C LEU A 398 -12.73 -16.06 8.15
N GLU A 399 -13.75 -15.30 8.55
CA GLU A 399 -13.63 -13.88 8.85
C GLU A 399 -12.68 -13.60 10.04
N GLU A 400 -12.74 -14.39 11.11
CA GLU A 400 -11.81 -14.27 12.24
C GLU A 400 -10.34 -14.48 11.82
N TYR A 401 -10.09 -15.41 10.90
CA TYR A 401 -8.73 -15.63 10.36
C TYR A 401 -8.32 -14.55 9.35
N LEU A 402 -9.25 -14.06 8.52
CA LEU A 402 -9.00 -12.97 7.57
C LEU A 402 -8.65 -11.67 8.31
N GLU A 403 -9.37 -11.33 9.39
CA GLU A 403 -9.04 -10.17 10.23
C GLU A 403 -7.63 -10.31 10.80
N LYS A 404 -7.26 -11.48 11.37
CA LYS A 404 -5.89 -11.74 11.86
C LYS A 404 -4.83 -11.62 10.76
N ALA A 405 -5.11 -12.10 9.55
CA ALA A 405 -4.18 -12.00 8.43
C ALA A 405 -3.99 -10.54 8.00
N MET A 406 -5.07 -9.76 7.92
CA MET A 406 -5.03 -8.33 7.63
C MET A 406 -4.29 -7.55 8.70
N ASP A 407 -4.49 -7.88 9.98
CA ASP A 407 -3.81 -7.22 11.09
C ASP A 407 -2.30 -7.43 11.06
N ARG A 408 -1.82 -8.65 10.72
CA ARG A 408 -0.38 -8.89 10.54
C ARG A 408 0.24 -8.02 9.45
N ILE A 409 -0.42 -7.90 8.30
CA ILE A 409 0.06 -7.06 7.18
C ILE A 409 0.08 -5.57 7.59
N ARG A 410 -0.91 -5.16 8.39
CA ARG A 410 -0.98 -3.80 8.94
C ARG A 410 0.12 -3.55 9.97
N GLU A 411 0.38 -4.48 10.88
CA GLU A 411 1.45 -4.38 11.87
C GLU A 411 2.81 -4.16 11.20
N GLU A 412 3.16 -4.98 10.20
CA GLU A 412 4.39 -4.81 9.42
C GLU A 412 4.47 -3.43 8.74
N THR A 413 3.35 -2.94 8.21
CA THR A 413 3.26 -1.62 7.57
C THR A 413 3.40 -0.48 8.57
N VAL A 414 2.78 -0.61 9.74
CA VAL A 414 2.83 0.37 10.83
C VAL A 414 4.24 0.45 11.42
N GLU A 415 4.95 -0.67 11.54
CA GLU A 415 6.36 -0.66 11.95
C GLU A 415 7.24 0.15 10.98
N ARG A 416 7.06 -0.05 9.66
CA ARG A 416 7.77 0.72 8.64
C ARG A 416 7.40 2.20 8.68
N LEU A 417 6.11 2.52 8.87
CA LEU A 417 5.65 3.89 9.04
C LEU A 417 6.29 4.53 10.27
N LYS A 418 6.34 3.83 11.40
CA LYS A 418 6.98 4.29 12.63
C LYS A 418 8.46 4.56 12.43
N GLU A 419 9.17 3.71 11.68
CA GLU A 419 10.58 3.96 11.33
C GLU A 419 10.74 5.27 10.54
N ALA A 420 9.87 5.51 9.55
CA ALA A 420 9.88 6.74 8.77
C ALA A 420 9.57 7.97 9.64
N GLU A 421 8.55 7.89 10.51
CA GLU A 421 8.17 8.94 11.45
C GLU A 421 9.29 9.26 12.45
N ASP A 422 9.93 8.24 13.04
CA ASP A 422 11.04 8.40 13.98
C ASP A 422 12.25 9.06 13.32
N LYS A 423 12.56 8.70 12.06
CA LYS A 423 13.62 9.36 11.28
C LYS A 423 13.28 10.81 11.00
N PHE A 424 12.06 11.09 10.55
CA PHE A 424 11.59 12.44 10.27
C PHE A 424 11.64 13.32 11.53
N HIS A 425 11.15 12.81 12.67
CA HIS A 425 11.19 13.52 13.94
C HIS A 425 12.61 13.91 14.39
N LYS A 426 13.62 13.07 14.10
CA LYS A 426 15.02 13.36 14.42
C LYS A 426 15.62 14.48 13.57
N ILE A 427 15.14 14.67 12.33
CA ILE A 427 15.75 15.61 11.38
C ILE A 427 14.89 16.81 11.01
N LYS A 428 13.59 16.85 11.37
CA LYS A 428 12.69 17.95 10.98
C LYS A 428 13.24 19.34 11.33
N ASP A 429 13.94 19.47 12.46
CA ASP A 429 14.47 20.74 12.97
C ASP A 429 15.61 21.33 12.11
N ILE A 430 16.16 20.58 11.16
CA ILE A 430 17.25 21.01 10.26
C ILE A 430 16.79 21.12 8.79
N MET A 431 15.51 20.89 8.54
CA MET A 431 14.86 20.97 7.23
C MET A 431 14.19 22.33 7.03
N LEU A 432 13.84 22.65 5.78
CA LEU A 432 13.06 23.84 5.45
C LEU A 432 11.58 23.61 5.76
N GLU A 433 10.82 24.67 6.05
CA GLU A 433 9.38 24.56 6.36
C GLU A 433 8.56 23.92 5.22
N GLU A 434 8.91 24.22 3.97
CA GLU A 434 8.30 23.61 2.78
C GLU A 434 8.54 22.08 2.75
N GLU A 435 9.78 21.63 3.00
CA GLU A 435 10.14 20.20 3.06
C GLU A 435 9.38 19.48 4.19
N ILE A 436 9.24 20.14 5.35
CA ILE A 436 8.50 19.63 6.50
C ILE A 436 7.02 19.45 6.14
N SER A 437 6.41 20.41 5.46
CA SER A 437 5.01 20.33 5.03
C SER A 437 4.79 19.17 4.07
N GLU A 438 5.64 19.03 3.05
CA GLU A 438 5.55 17.96 2.06
C GLU A 438 5.66 16.57 2.71
N ILE A 439 6.64 16.37 3.61
CA ILE A 439 6.83 15.08 4.28
C ILE A 439 5.67 14.77 5.24
N ASN A 440 5.15 15.76 5.96
CA ASN A 440 3.97 15.56 6.81
C ASN A 440 2.74 15.14 6.01
N GLU A 441 2.54 15.71 4.81
CA GLU A 441 1.46 15.30 3.92
C GLU A 441 1.63 13.85 3.43
N LYS A 442 2.85 13.48 3.01
CA LYS A 442 3.20 12.09 2.66
C LYS A 442 2.92 11.13 3.82
N LEU A 443 3.40 11.44 5.03
CA LEU A 443 3.18 10.64 6.23
C LEU A 443 1.69 10.51 6.58
N ARG A 444 0.91 11.61 6.47
CA ARG A 444 -0.54 11.59 6.71
C ARG A 444 -1.26 10.67 5.73
N LYS A 445 -0.88 10.70 4.44
CA LYS A 445 -1.46 9.83 3.41
C LYS A 445 -1.13 8.36 3.68
N ILE A 446 0.15 8.05 3.94
CA ILE A 446 0.61 6.70 4.29
C ILE A 446 -0.13 6.19 5.53
N ARG A 447 -0.27 7.02 6.57
CA ARG A 447 -1.00 6.68 7.79
C ARG A 447 -2.44 6.30 7.51
N LYS A 448 -3.17 7.12 6.75
CA LYS A 448 -4.56 6.85 6.39
C LYS A 448 -4.69 5.50 5.66
N GLU A 449 -3.84 5.28 4.65
CA GLU A 449 -3.87 4.05 3.84
C GLU A 449 -3.45 2.81 4.63
N ALA A 450 -2.53 2.93 5.60
CA ALA A 450 -2.08 1.83 6.45
C ALA A 450 -3.17 1.36 7.44
N TYR A 451 -3.94 2.28 8.02
CA TYR A 451 -4.96 1.94 9.00
C TYR A 451 -6.33 1.63 8.39
N GLU A 452 -6.76 2.43 7.41
CA GLU A 452 -8.13 2.37 6.87
C GLU A 452 -8.20 1.61 5.53
N GLY A 453 -7.08 1.49 4.81
CA GLY A 453 -7.06 0.91 3.48
C GLY A 453 -7.31 -0.60 3.42
N GLY A 454 -7.72 -1.07 2.23
CA GLY A 454 -7.64 -2.47 1.83
C GLY A 454 -6.21 -2.94 1.59
N ILE A 455 -6.02 -4.23 1.32
CA ILE A 455 -4.69 -4.87 1.29
C ILE A 455 -3.71 -4.20 0.32
N ALA A 456 -4.19 -3.79 -0.86
CA ALA A 456 -3.33 -3.14 -1.85
C ALA A 456 -2.87 -1.75 -1.40
N LEU A 457 -3.72 -1.00 -0.67
CA LEU A 457 -3.35 0.30 -0.11
C LEU A 457 -2.37 0.14 1.05
N VAL A 458 -2.58 -0.85 1.92
CA VAL A 458 -1.68 -1.16 3.04
C VAL A 458 -0.30 -1.55 2.53
N GLU A 459 -0.21 -2.47 1.57
CA GLU A 459 1.09 -2.85 0.98
C GLU A 459 1.78 -1.68 0.26
N LYS A 460 1.03 -0.87 -0.50
CA LYS A 460 1.56 0.34 -1.14
C LYS A 460 2.01 1.38 -0.11
N ALA A 461 1.32 1.49 1.02
CA ALA A 461 1.70 2.36 2.13
C ALA A 461 2.99 1.86 2.78
N GLY A 462 3.14 0.55 3.00
CA GLY A 462 4.36 -0.06 3.52
C GLY A 462 5.57 0.14 2.62
N LYS A 463 5.40 0.05 1.30
CA LYS A 463 6.46 0.38 0.32
C LYS A 463 6.83 1.86 0.37
N ARG A 464 5.84 2.77 0.33
CA ARG A 464 6.07 4.22 0.42
C ARG A 464 6.68 4.65 1.75
N ALA A 465 6.33 4.00 2.86
CA ALA A 465 6.95 4.22 4.16
C ALA A 465 8.44 3.86 4.14
N MET A 466 8.77 2.70 3.54
CA MET A 466 10.15 2.26 3.36
C MET A 466 10.93 3.21 2.43
N GLU A 467 10.35 3.61 1.30
CA GLU A 467 10.94 4.58 0.38
C GLU A 467 11.21 5.91 1.08
N LEU A 468 10.24 6.45 1.82
CA LEU A 468 10.42 7.68 2.60
C LEU A 468 11.51 7.51 3.67
N ALA A 469 11.56 6.37 4.36
CA ALA A 469 12.61 6.09 5.33
C ALA A 469 14.01 6.05 4.68
N LEU A 470 14.11 5.58 3.44
CA LEU A 470 15.34 5.61 2.64
C LEU A 470 15.68 7.02 2.15
N GLU A 471 14.70 7.81 1.70
CA GLU A 471 14.87 9.22 1.33
C GLU A 471 15.43 10.03 2.51
N LEU A 472 14.85 9.87 3.71
CA LEU A 472 15.31 10.53 4.94
C LEU A 472 16.73 10.10 5.33
N ASN A 473 17.07 8.82 5.13
CA ASN A 473 18.45 8.34 5.30
C ASN A 473 19.42 9.00 4.28
N GLY A 474 18.99 9.14 3.02
CA GLY A 474 19.74 9.85 1.99
C GLY A 474 19.97 11.32 2.36
N TYR A 475 18.96 11.98 2.93
CA TYR A 475 19.07 13.35 3.43
C TYR A 475 20.10 13.48 4.56
N ILE A 476 20.05 12.57 5.55
CA ILE A 476 21.02 12.49 6.65
C ILE A 476 22.44 12.37 6.10
N PHE A 477 22.65 11.45 5.15
CA PHE A 477 23.97 11.22 4.55
C PHE A 477 24.47 12.43 3.74
N SER A 478 23.59 13.07 2.97
CA SER A 478 23.90 14.28 2.21
C SER A 478 24.34 15.43 3.11
N LYS A 479 23.59 15.69 4.20
CA LYS A 479 23.94 16.72 5.20
C LYS A 479 25.25 16.40 5.89
N LEU A 480 25.47 15.14 6.29
CA LEU A 480 26.73 14.71 6.90
C LEU A 480 27.92 14.96 5.95
N LYS A 481 27.79 14.58 4.67
CA LYS A 481 28.84 14.80 3.67
C LYS A 481 29.12 16.28 3.45
N LYS A 482 28.09 17.13 3.44
CA LYS A 482 28.25 18.60 3.39
C LYS A 482 29.05 19.10 4.60
N TYR A 483 28.65 18.69 5.81
CA TYR A 483 29.34 19.08 7.03
C TYR A 483 30.79 18.57 7.10
N GLN A 484 31.07 17.37 6.59
CA GLN A 484 32.44 16.85 6.49
C GLN A 484 33.30 17.68 5.52
N LYS A 485 32.74 18.08 4.37
CA LYS A 485 33.43 18.96 3.41
C LYS A 485 33.71 20.35 4.01
N GLU A 486 32.72 20.94 4.69
CA GLU A 486 32.88 22.22 5.37
C GLU A 486 33.97 22.13 6.45
N LEU A 487 33.96 21.07 7.27
CA LEU A 487 34.98 20.83 8.29
C LEU A 487 36.38 20.64 7.69
N ALA A 488 36.51 19.97 6.55
CA ALA A 488 37.78 19.83 5.85
C ALA A 488 38.31 21.20 5.38
N SER A 489 37.47 22.02 4.75
CA SER A 489 37.86 23.39 4.36
C SER A 489 38.24 24.25 5.56
N TYR A 490 37.55 24.09 6.70
CA TYR A 490 37.88 24.80 7.94
C TYR A 490 39.18 24.31 8.59
N LYS A 491 39.54 23.03 8.43
CA LYS A 491 40.87 22.51 8.83
C LYS A 491 41.98 23.21 8.07
N ASP A 492 41.85 23.37 6.76
CA ASP A 492 42.87 24.03 5.94
C ASP A 492 43.05 25.50 6.35
N ARG A 493 41.93 26.22 6.54
CA ARG A 493 41.95 27.62 7.03
C ARG A 493 42.57 27.72 8.42
N TYR A 494 42.23 26.79 9.32
CA TYR A 494 42.80 26.74 10.67
C TYR A 494 44.33 26.54 10.62
N GLN A 495 44.84 25.64 9.77
CA GLN A 495 46.29 25.42 9.63
C GLN A 495 47.04 26.69 9.23
N ILE A 496 46.51 27.46 8.25
CA ILE A 496 47.10 28.74 7.84
C ILE A 496 47.20 29.74 9.02
N LEU A 497 46.18 29.77 9.88
CA LEU A 497 46.14 30.65 11.05
C LEU A 497 47.11 30.17 12.15
N VAL A 498 47.27 28.86 12.34
CA VAL A 498 48.24 28.26 13.26
C VAL A 498 49.67 28.53 12.81
N GLU A 499 49.97 28.36 11.52
CA GLU A 499 51.31 28.65 10.97
C GLU A 499 51.69 30.12 11.17
N PHE A 500 50.75 31.03 10.95
CA PHE A 500 50.93 32.45 11.25
C PHE A 500 51.22 32.66 12.74
N TRP A 501 50.37 32.12 13.62
CA TRP A 501 50.52 32.28 15.06
C TRP A 501 51.86 31.75 15.56
N ASN A 502 52.30 30.59 15.07
CA ASN A 502 53.58 29.98 15.45
C ASN A 502 54.77 30.91 15.19
N LYS A 503 54.76 31.62 14.06
CA LYS A 503 55.80 32.59 13.65
C LYS A 503 55.67 33.97 14.32
N TYR A 504 54.50 34.30 14.87
CA TYR A 504 54.23 35.62 15.46
C TYR A 504 54.96 35.80 16.80
N PRO A 505 55.78 36.85 17.00
CA PRO A 505 56.61 36.98 18.19
C PRO A 505 55.88 37.60 19.41
N TYR A 506 54.78 38.34 19.21
CA TYR A 506 54.12 39.10 20.30
C TYR A 506 52.91 38.38 20.92
N LYS A 507 53.01 37.06 21.11
CA LYS A 507 51.89 36.21 21.57
C LYS A 507 51.34 36.59 22.95
N ALA A 508 52.19 37.12 23.83
CA ALA A 508 51.82 37.51 25.19
C ALA A 508 50.93 38.76 25.25
N GLU A 509 50.99 39.62 24.23
CA GLU A 509 50.14 40.82 24.15
C GLU A 509 48.81 40.52 23.46
N ASP A 510 48.83 39.70 22.41
CA ASP A 510 47.66 39.42 21.56
C ASP A 510 47.00 38.07 21.90
N VAL A 511 46.84 37.79 23.20
CA VAL A 511 46.37 36.50 23.77
C VAL A 511 45.04 36.03 23.19
N TYR A 512 44.15 36.97 22.83
CA TYR A 512 42.84 36.70 22.25
C TYR A 512 42.91 35.81 20.99
N PHE A 513 43.92 36.01 20.12
CA PHE A 513 44.08 35.22 18.90
C PHE A 513 44.40 33.76 19.23
N GLY A 514 45.30 33.53 20.20
CA GLY A 514 45.66 32.20 20.69
C GLY A 514 44.51 31.48 21.40
N GLN A 515 43.73 32.19 22.23
CA GLN A 515 42.55 31.62 22.89
C GLN A 515 41.47 31.20 21.88
N ARG A 516 41.21 32.03 20.87
CA ARG A 516 40.27 31.70 19.79
C ARG A 516 40.74 30.53 18.94
N LEU A 517 42.04 30.45 18.62
CA LEU A 517 42.63 29.28 17.95
C LEU A 517 42.40 27.99 18.75
N LYS A 518 42.67 28.01 20.05
CA LYS A 518 42.46 26.84 20.92
C LYS A 518 40.98 26.44 20.95
N SER A 519 40.07 27.41 21.09
CA SER A 519 38.62 27.14 21.04
C SER A 519 38.18 26.54 19.69
N SER A 520 38.70 27.04 18.57
CA SER A 520 38.41 26.48 17.25
C SER A 520 38.86 25.03 17.13
N TYR A 521 40.05 24.69 17.66
CA TYR A 521 40.56 23.33 17.69
C TYR A 521 39.66 22.39 18.51
N GLU A 522 39.23 22.81 19.70
CA GLU A 522 38.33 22.04 20.55
C GLU A 522 36.99 21.74 19.85
N ILE A 523 36.43 22.73 19.14
CA ILE A 523 35.21 22.54 18.34
C ILE A 523 35.46 21.54 17.21
N MET A 524 36.59 21.66 16.48
CA MET A 524 36.93 20.75 15.38
C MET A 524 37.15 19.31 15.85
N ASP A 525 37.83 19.10 16.97
CA ASP A 525 38.02 17.78 17.56
C ASP A 525 36.67 17.17 17.98
N LYS A 526 35.84 17.95 18.67
CA LYS A 526 34.48 17.55 19.07
C LYS A 526 33.62 17.17 17.87
N LEU A 527 33.61 17.99 16.82
CA LEU A 527 32.90 17.70 15.56
C LEU A 527 33.39 16.40 14.91
N SER A 528 34.71 16.17 14.88
CA SER A 528 35.30 14.97 14.28
C SER A 528 34.90 13.68 15.01
N LYS A 529 34.71 13.74 16.34
CA LYS A 529 34.24 12.62 17.15
C LYS A 529 32.74 12.37 16.96
N LEU A 530 31.94 13.43 16.95
CA LEU A 530 30.49 13.33 16.77
C LEU A 530 30.09 12.76 15.40
N MET A 531 30.79 13.16 14.34
CA MET A 531 30.54 12.65 12.98
C MET A 531 30.88 11.17 12.77
N LYS A 532 31.55 10.52 13.74
CA LYS A 532 31.90 9.08 13.70
C LYS A 532 30.98 8.20 14.55
N ARG A 533 30.01 8.78 15.27
CA ARG A 533 29.06 8.02 16.11
C ARG A 533 28.06 7.24 15.25
N SER A 534 27.47 6.19 15.81
CA SER A 534 26.45 5.37 15.15
C SER A 534 25.13 6.10 14.93
N GLU A 535 24.69 6.95 15.88
CA GLU A 535 23.41 7.68 15.78
C GLU A 535 23.58 9.14 15.29
N ILE A 536 24.05 9.32 14.06
CA ILE A 536 24.34 10.65 13.50
C ILE A 536 23.09 11.54 13.41
N ALA A 537 21.91 10.97 13.15
CA ALA A 537 20.67 11.71 12.95
C ALA A 537 20.32 12.64 14.12
N LYS A 538 20.49 12.19 15.38
CA LYS A 538 20.20 12.98 16.59
C LYS A 538 21.18 14.13 16.80
N GLU A 539 22.40 13.99 16.29
CA GLU A 539 23.51 14.93 16.51
C GLU A 539 23.61 15.98 15.39
N LEU A 540 22.94 15.79 14.24
CA LEU A 540 23.06 16.68 13.08
C LEU A 540 22.75 18.15 13.40
N LYS A 541 21.71 18.41 14.22
CA LYS A 541 21.36 19.77 14.65
C LYS A 541 22.49 20.42 15.44
N PHE A 542 23.10 19.65 16.34
CA PHE A 542 24.22 20.11 17.14
C PHE A 542 25.48 20.34 16.27
N ILE A 543 25.78 19.39 15.39
CA ILE A 543 26.88 19.49 14.41
C ILE A 543 26.74 20.76 13.56
N GLY A 544 25.55 21.04 13.02
CA GLY A 544 25.28 22.24 12.22
C GLY A 544 25.53 23.55 12.98
N LYS A 545 25.10 23.62 14.24
CA LYS A 545 25.35 24.79 15.12
C LYS A 545 26.85 25.00 15.38
N GLU A 546 27.56 23.93 15.73
CA GLU A 546 29.01 24.02 16.00
C GLU A 546 29.82 24.35 14.75
N ILE A 547 29.42 23.87 13.57
CA ILE A 547 30.04 24.25 12.29
C ILE A 547 29.87 25.75 12.01
N THR A 548 28.68 26.29 12.27
CA THR A 548 28.41 27.73 12.07
C THR A 548 29.23 28.58 13.06
N LYS A 549 29.34 28.12 14.31
CA LYS A 549 30.19 28.73 15.33
C LYS A 549 31.67 28.70 14.93
N LEU A 550 32.17 27.56 14.45
CA LEU A 550 33.53 27.41 13.96
C LEU A 550 33.82 28.33 12.77
N LYS A 551 32.89 28.41 11.80
CA LYS A 551 32.98 29.33 10.67
C LYS A 551 33.19 30.77 11.14
N GLN A 552 32.35 31.23 12.06
CA GLN A 552 32.41 32.60 12.57
C GLN A 552 33.73 32.88 13.30
N GLN A 553 34.20 31.94 14.14
CA GLN A 553 35.49 32.07 14.82
C GLN A 553 36.68 32.14 13.84
N LEU A 554 36.66 31.34 12.77
CA LEU A 554 37.71 31.36 11.75
C LEU A 554 37.66 32.63 10.90
N GLU A 555 36.47 33.17 10.62
CA GLU A 555 36.31 34.45 9.92
C GLU A 555 36.84 35.63 10.77
N ASP A 556 36.56 35.63 12.07
CA ASP A 556 37.09 36.64 13.00
C ASP A 556 38.63 36.59 13.07
N LEU A 557 39.20 35.39 13.19
CA LEU A 557 40.66 35.19 13.15
C LEU A 557 41.25 35.61 11.80
N GLY A 558 40.55 35.34 10.70
CA GLY A 558 40.94 35.76 9.35
C GLY A 558 41.00 37.28 9.20
N LYS A 559 40.09 38.02 9.85
CA LYS A 559 40.11 39.50 9.89
C LYS A 559 41.21 40.04 10.80
N LEU A 560 41.50 39.37 11.91
CA LEU A 560 42.53 39.79 12.87
C LEU A 560 43.95 39.57 12.36
N LYS A 561 44.21 38.49 11.62
CA LYS A 561 45.52 38.16 11.04
C LYS A 561 46.18 39.37 10.32
N PRO A 562 45.55 40.03 9.33
CA PRO A 562 46.18 41.16 8.63
C PRO A 562 46.42 42.38 9.54
N MET A 563 45.59 42.59 10.56
CA MET A 563 45.83 43.66 11.55
C MET A 563 47.09 43.37 12.38
N LEU A 564 47.26 42.12 12.82
CA LEU A 564 48.44 41.69 13.56
C LEU A 564 49.70 41.68 12.68
N GLU A 565 49.59 41.33 11.40
CA GLU A 565 50.69 41.44 10.42
C GLU A 565 51.12 42.90 10.23
N LYS A 566 50.19 43.84 10.12
CA LYS A 566 50.49 45.28 10.08
C LYS A 566 51.19 45.74 11.36
N LYS A 567 50.67 45.36 12.53
CA LYS A 567 51.30 45.63 13.85
C LYS A 567 52.72 45.06 13.92
N TRP A 568 52.93 43.84 13.40
CA TRP A 568 54.24 43.20 13.36
C TRP A 568 55.22 43.92 12.45
N LYS A 569 54.80 44.24 11.21
CA LYS A 569 55.61 45.01 10.25
C LYS A 569 55.99 46.37 10.83
N PHE A 570 55.03 47.09 11.42
CA PHE A 570 55.28 48.36 12.08
C PHE A 570 56.31 48.23 13.21
N ARG A 571 56.19 47.23 14.08
CA ARG A 571 57.19 47.03 15.15
C ARG A 571 58.56 46.63 14.63
N LYS A 572 58.65 45.82 13.57
CA LYS A 572 59.94 45.53 12.91
C LYS A 572 60.59 46.82 12.38
N LYS A 573 59.80 47.67 11.74
CA LYS A 573 60.26 49.00 11.29
C LYS A 573 60.68 49.86 12.48
N LEU A 574 59.88 49.93 13.54
CA LEU A 574 60.22 50.68 14.75
C LEU A 574 61.53 50.19 15.42
N VAL A 575 61.74 48.89 15.54
CA VAL A 575 62.97 48.32 16.12
C VAL A 575 64.18 48.62 15.23
N LYS A 576 64.05 48.46 13.91
CA LYS A 576 65.09 48.87 12.96
C LYS A 576 65.40 50.36 13.06
N PHE A 577 64.36 51.19 13.14
CA PHE A 577 64.47 52.64 13.32
C PHE A 577 65.24 52.96 14.60
N ILE A 578 64.80 52.46 15.76
CA ILE A 578 65.46 52.68 17.04
C ILE A 578 66.92 52.23 16.96
N ARG A 579 67.20 51.02 16.47
CA ARG A 579 68.57 50.51 16.37
C ARG A 579 69.45 51.38 15.48
N ASN A 580 69.00 51.69 14.28
CA ASN A 580 69.78 52.44 13.30
C ASN A 580 69.95 53.90 13.75
N PHE A 581 68.90 54.50 14.32
CA PHE A 581 68.94 55.84 14.88
C PHE A 581 69.89 55.89 16.09
N SER A 582 69.77 54.99 17.06
CA SER A 582 70.66 54.94 18.23
C SER A 582 72.13 54.69 17.84
N LEU A 583 72.40 53.84 16.85
CA LEU A 583 73.77 53.63 16.34
C LEU A 583 74.34 54.88 15.68
N ALA A 584 73.54 55.55 14.85
CA ALA A 584 73.99 56.73 14.13
C ALA A 584 74.06 57.96 15.04
N GLU A 585 73.19 58.08 16.03
CA GLU A 585 73.25 59.08 17.09
C GLU A 585 74.48 58.84 17.97
N ALA A 586 74.77 57.60 18.36
CA ALA A 586 76.01 57.27 19.09
C ALA A 586 77.26 57.60 18.27
N GLY A 587 77.24 57.33 16.96
CA GLY A 587 78.30 57.74 16.03
C GLY A 587 78.46 59.27 15.93
N LEU A 588 77.35 60.00 15.80
CA LEU A 588 77.33 61.46 15.82
C LEU A 588 77.90 62.00 17.13
N LEU A 589 77.51 61.43 18.26
CA LEU A 589 77.96 61.81 19.59
C LEU A 589 79.46 61.57 19.76
N LEU A 590 80.00 60.45 19.25
CA LEU A 590 81.44 60.21 19.17
C LEU A 590 82.16 61.27 18.33
N ILE A 591 81.62 61.64 17.15
CA ILE A 591 82.21 62.70 16.30
C ILE A 591 82.27 64.04 17.02
N TYR A 592 81.32 64.34 17.90
CA TYR A 592 81.30 65.57 18.69
C TYR A 592 82.18 65.51 19.94
N ILE A 593 82.45 64.31 20.49
CA ILE A 593 83.31 64.12 21.67
C ILE A 593 84.80 63.99 21.29
N ILE A 594 85.15 63.26 20.23
CA ILE A 594 86.54 62.99 19.81
C ILE A 594 87.40 64.27 19.66
N PRO A 595 86.89 65.39 19.11
CA PRO A 595 87.65 66.65 18.99
C PRO A 595 88.02 67.27 20.34
N MET A 596 87.30 66.98 21.44
CA MET A 596 87.70 67.44 22.78
C MET A 596 88.99 66.76 23.28
N PHE A 597 89.37 65.62 22.70
CA PHE A 597 90.55 64.85 23.10
C PHE A 597 91.78 65.05 22.18
N TYR A 598 91.63 65.73 21.04
CA TYR A 598 92.71 65.97 20.08
C TYR A 598 92.83 67.46 19.72
N GLN A 599 93.89 68.13 20.20
CA GLN A 599 94.10 69.59 20.09
C GLN A 599 94.33 70.15 18.67
N ASN A 600 94.41 69.32 17.62
CA ASN A 600 94.71 69.75 16.24
C ASN A 600 93.47 69.97 15.34
N LEU A 601 92.25 69.98 15.88
CA LEU A 601 90.99 70.07 15.11
C LEU A 601 90.33 71.47 15.10
N ASN A 602 91.11 72.55 15.21
CA ASN A 602 90.60 73.93 15.30
C ASN A 602 89.86 74.45 14.04
N LEU A 603 89.92 73.76 12.90
CA LEU A 603 89.20 74.13 11.67
C LEU A 603 87.70 73.78 11.66
N LEU A 604 87.25 72.87 12.53
CA LEU A 604 85.84 72.39 12.58
C LEU A 604 85.01 73.03 13.71
N GLY A 605 85.59 73.93 14.49
CA GLY A 605 85.00 74.53 15.70
C GLY A 605 83.58 75.12 15.56
N PRO A 606 83.22 75.83 14.45
CA PRO A 606 81.87 76.39 14.30
C PRO A 606 80.77 75.33 14.19
N PHE A 607 81.10 74.17 13.61
CA PHE A 607 80.16 73.08 13.35
C PHE A 607 80.01 72.12 14.54
N LEU A 608 80.90 72.21 15.54
CA LEU A 608 80.91 71.34 16.74
C LEU A 608 80.21 71.96 17.95
N SER A 609 79.27 72.89 17.73
CA SER A 609 78.48 73.50 18.81
C SER A 609 77.18 72.74 19.08
N LEU A 610 76.68 72.89 20.30
CA LEU A 610 75.49 72.21 20.81
C LEU A 610 74.21 72.44 19.94
N PRO A 611 73.96 73.65 19.38
CA PRO A 611 72.86 73.87 18.44
C PRO A 611 73.00 73.07 17.14
N TYR A 612 74.21 72.96 16.59
CA TYR A 612 74.45 72.16 15.38
C TYR A 612 74.34 70.66 15.67
N PHE A 613 74.76 70.17 16.84
CA PHE A 613 74.52 68.78 17.25
C PHE A 613 73.03 68.43 17.19
N PHE A 614 72.16 69.26 17.76
CA PHE A 614 70.72 69.04 17.69
C PHE A 614 70.16 69.12 16.26
N LEU A 615 70.66 70.04 15.45
CA LEU A 615 70.28 70.15 14.04
C LEU A 615 70.67 68.89 13.25
N PHE A 616 71.89 68.40 13.42
CA PHE A 616 72.37 67.18 12.76
C PHE A 616 71.67 65.94 13.29
N SER A 617 71.43 65.82 14.60
CA SER A 617 70.64 64.72 15.18
C SER A 617 69.20 64.71 14.63
N PHE A 618 68.57 65.87 14.47
CA PHE A 618 67.24 65.99 13.86
C PHE A 618 67.23 65.64 12.36
N LEU A 619 68.24 66.07 11.60
CA LEU A 619 68.43 65.65 10.20
C LEU A 619 68.65 64.13 10.10
N LEU A 620 69.43 63.57 11.01
CA LEU A 620 69.72 62.14 11.08
C LEU A 620 68.47 61.34 11.44
N PHE A 621 67.65 61.85 12.37
CA PHE A 621 66.32 61.34 12.68
C PHE A 621 65.45 61.27 11.42
N LEU A 622 65.33 62.38 10.67
CA LEU A 622 64.53 62.43 9.44
C LEU A 622 65.05 61.46 8.37
N ILE A 623 66.37 61.38 8.16
CA ILE A 623 66.99 60.47 7.19
C ILE A 623 66.73 59.01 7.56
N VAL A 624 66.96 58.62 8.80
CA VAL A 624 66.73 57.24 9.26
C VAL A 624 65.23 56.88 9.20
N LEU A 625 64.35 57.85 9.47
CA LEU A 625 62.91 57.66 9.40
C LEU A 625 62.44 57.42 7.96
N ILE A 626 62.96 58.19 7.00
CA ILE A 626 62.72 57.97 5.56
C ILE A 626 63.26 56.61 5.13
N LEU A 627 64.52 56.28 5.46
CA LEU A 627 65.15 55.01 5.06
C LEU A 627 64.36 53.79 5.55
N VAL A 628 63.90 53.81 6.80
CA VAL A 628 63.15 52.68 7.38
C VAL A 628 61.70 52.63 6.90
N GLN A 629 61.12 53.76 6.48
CA GLN A 629 59.77 53.81 5.94
C GLN A 629 59.69 53.20 4.54
N PHE A 630 60.71 53.41 3.70
CA PHE A 630 60.78 52.93 2.30
C PHE A 630 61.51 51.59 2.10
N GLU A 631 62.08 50.98 3.15
CA GLU A 631 62.46 49.56 3.10
C GLU A 631 61.22 48.65 3.15
N ASP A 632 61.11 47.73 2.20
CA ASP A 632 60.05 46.71 2.12
C ASP A 632 60.13 45.65 3.24
#